data_AF-A0A954HJT9-F1
#
_entry.id   AF-A0A954HJT9-F1
#
_cell.length_a   1.000
_cell.length_b   1.000
_cell.length_c   1.000
_cell.angle_alpha   90.00
_cell.angle_beta   90.00
_cell.angle_gamma   90.00
#
_symmetry.space_group_name_H-M   'P 1'
#
loop_
_entity.id
_entity.type
_entity.pdbx_description
1 polymer ?
#
loop_
_entity_poly.entity_id
_entity_poly.type
_entity_poly.pdbx_seq_one_letter_code
_entity_poly.pdbx_strand_id
1 'polypeptide(L)'
;TLLIADTATPANSVVITIVDRSVVPVPSASQISVNASDSAEVVAAAAAAALNRVTSFGPGTATVSGDTVTLAAGLTAVRAGLVTTSVNAADLILPAGFSVIGQQIRVTDATDANNIDSRTFSYVDAALVSSPGPDEIAVRATDLPSVVATATATVLNGAGGFGSGSATAGGSTVTLSTGLTFARLVFTGSNIQVAGAVSMTVLDGATVVGEQITIGTVLFTYIDEAAIPSSTTAALDQIPVQLSDTPAAVAAKTVAAINNTALYGAGAAAVSGGNPAQIDLLLSGLTVSNADGTSLTFDGLHRFTVPNADTVIGEEILIDGTSYRFVDAAAGSPGALEIAVPAGASASTVATVTTQRINALFGANTAAKSGTTIDIPLHTVGPVIPLVLSGSQFTLPDGAAVIGDHISVGGTAFTFVNGGSADEQIGVLPGDTADQVADKTRVALNTYFGFSTASISPSDTSVVVISGLTVAGVTPASGNAVLTLTGDVDMLNQALDGLTFVPNRDYAGPASVTILTADLGQFTFDPLGQINRQDVDTVLINVLPVNDPPTIDPLANVALHEDEEPVIAGVPATQTISLTGITAGPINELEPLSVAAAPAPGTNIAVSVGSRVVNNTITIGAVSGLTTADTVFTFVDAGSVSTPGPTQFPIIVGNAVTGTAVSSTLQIASDAATVINTYFYSQGAVSDVARVLENTISLRVDSSLVTVSGTDVFHVSDQNDLLEVTGVRYSSPDETGELDFHSKADAFGIADIVVTVTDAGLDGIPGNSDDVSTQTSFTVFVTPDVLSTDPAMTPTRNDAPTLNPIGNISVGEDTGEHSVNLAGITAGPLNELDDLRVTARLDDLRVLDVAIGANVIGETLTVGTTAPVIFTYVDESGTVNVGEIGVAPTDSTYTVAIKTAAAINGSALGNVATASANYVAIAIDEAVTFTNTNGHDSF
;
A
#
# COMPACT_ATOMS: atom_id res chain seq x y z
N THR A 1 2.81 -10.98 27.27
CA THR A 1 4.25 -10.69 27.39
C THR A 1 4.48 -9.55 28.38
N LEU A 2 5.53 -9.62 29.19
CA LEU A 2 5.86 -8.67 30.26
C LEU A 2 7.36 -8.39 30.25
N LEU A 3 7.81 -7.14 30.31
CA LEU A 3 9.24 -6.81 30.47
C LEU A 3 9.56 -6.65 31.95
N ILE A 4 10.61 -7.32 32.41
CA ILE A 4 11.19 -7.06 33.73
C ILE A 4 12.41 -6.17 33.51
N ALA A 5 12.24 -4.90 33.88
CA ALA A 5 13.23 -3.86 33.71
C ALA A 5 14.18 -3.84 34.90
N ASP A 6 15.48 -3.94 34.63
CA ASP A 6 16.50 -3.56 35.60
C ASP A 6 16.80 -2.06 35.45
N THR A 7 16.35 -1.31 36.46
CA THR A 7 16.46 0.15 36.47
C THR A 7 17.90 0.66 36.66
N ALA A 8 18.80 -0.19 37.16
CA ALA A 8 20.21 0.13 37.32
C ALA A 8 21.06 -0.33 36.13
N THR A 9 20.71 -1.48 35.52
CA THR A 9 21.40 -2.02 34.34
C THR A 9 20.42 -2.43 33.24
N PRO A 10 19.95 -1.49 32.39
CA PRO A 10 18.90 -1.74 31.40
C PRO A 10 19.19 -2.89 30.42
N ALA A 11 20.46 -3.17 30.12
CA ALA A 11 20.90 -4.28 29.27
C ALA A 11 20.61 -5.67 29.86
N ASN A 12 20.34 -5.76 31.16
CA ASN A 12 19.98 -7.00 31.85
C ASN A 12 18.46 -7.23 31.92
N SER A 13 17.65 -6.32 31.34
CA SER A 13 16.19 -6.44 31.30
C SER A 13 15.75 -7.62 30.43
N VAL A 14 14.71 -8.34 30.85
CA VAL A 14 14.28 -9.58 30.19
C VAL A 14 12.79 -9.54 29.88
N VAL A 15 12.44 -9.89 28.64
CA VAL A 15 11.07 -10.09 28.21
C VAL A 15 10.61 -11.48 28.63
N ILE A 16 9.50 -11.55 29.34
CA ILE A 16 8.90 -12.78 29.83
C ILE A 16 7.57 -13.02 29.13
N THR A 17 7.42 -14.23 28.60
CA THR A 17 6.21 -14.64 27.88
C THR A 17 5.43 -15.64 28.71
N ILE A 18 4.11 -15.47 28.76
CA ILE A 18 3.22 -16.45 29.39
C ILE A 18 2.85 -17.45 28.29
N VAL A 19 3.06 -18.73 28.55
CA VAL A 19 2.81 -19.82 27.60
C VAL A 19 1.90 -20.86 28.23
N ASP A 20 1.10 -21.52 27.39
CA ASP A 20 0.27 -22.63 27.82
C ASP A 20 1.15 -23.82 28.20
N ARG A 21 0.98 -24.35 29.41
CA ARG A 21 1.76 -25.49 29.92
C ARG A 21 1.50 -26.78 29.16
N SER A 22 0.34 -26.94 28.55
CA SER A 22 0.04 -28.09 27.68
C SER A 22 0.87 -28.08 26.39
N VAL A 23 1.22 -26.88 25.91
CA VAL A 23 2.00 -26.66 24.68
C VAL A 23 3.50 -26.62 24.98
N VAL A 24 3.89 -26.00 26.09
CA VAL A 24 5.29 -25.87 26.53
C VAL A 24 5.44 -26.43 27.95
N PRO A 25 5.66 -27.77 28.09
CA PRO A 25 5.73 -28.44 29.39
C PRO A 25 6.99 -28.06 30.19
N VAL A 26 8.06 -27.67 29.50
CA VAL A 26 9.33 -27.24 30.09
C VAL A 26 9.63 -25.82 29.62
N PRO A 27 9.22 -24.78 30.36
CA PRO A 27 9.49 -23.39 29.96
C PRO A 27 10.97 -23.06 30.01
N SER A 28 11.41 -22.19 29.10
CA SER A 28 12.72 -21.53 29.18
C SER A 28 12.78 -20.57 30.36
N ALA A 29 13.97 -20.04 30.68
CA ALA A 29 14.14 -19.07 31.77
C ALA A 29 13.32 -17.78 31.59
N SER A 30 12.87 -17.48 30.37
CA SER A 30 12.08 -16.29 30.01
C SER A 30 10.60 -16.62 29.77
N GLN A 31 10.10 -17.77 30.24
CA GLN A 31 8.73 -18.21 30.05
C GLN A 31 8.05 -18.57 31.37
N ILE A 32 6.81 -18.13 31.52
CA ILE A 32 5.91 -18.53 32.60
C ILE A 32 4.91 -19.51 32.01
N SER A 33 5.01 -20.77 32.41
CA SER A 33 4.16 -21.85 31.91
C SER A 33 2.99 -22.09 32.86
N VAL A 34 1.77 -21.82 32.40
CA VAL A 34 0.50 -21.90 33.17
C VAL A 34 -0.63 -22.49 32.34
N ASN A 35 -1.63 -23.07 32.99
CA ASN A 35 -2.87 -23.52 32.35
C ASN A 35 -4.01 -22.53 32.67
N ALA A 36 -5.02 -22.46 31.80
CA ALA A 36 -6.21 -21.63 32.02
C ALA A 36 -6.99 -22.00 33.31
N SER A 37 -6.83 -23.23 33.81
CA SER A 37 -7.46 -23.73 35.04
C SER A 37 -6.62 -23.50 36.31
N ASP A 38 -5.41 -22.93 36.21
CA ASP A 38 -4.54 -22.72 37.37
C ASP A 38 -5.11 -21.61 38.28
N SER A 39 -5.01 -21.78 39.60
CA SER A 39 -5.39 -20.73 40.54
C SER A 39 -4.39 -19.56 40.51
N ALA A 40 -4.81 -18.37 40.93
CA ALA A 40 -3.96 -17.19 40.97
C ALA A 40 -2.67 -17.41 41.80
N GLU A 41 -2.72 -18.19 42.87
CA GLU A 41 -1.54 -18.56 43.68
C GLU A 41 -0.57 -19.46 42.91
N VAL A 42 -1.07 -20.40 42.10
CA VAL A 42 -0.26 -21.28 41.24
C VAL A 42 0.42 -20.46 40.15
N VAL A 43 -0.30 -19.49 39.56
CA VAL A 43 0.25 -18.56 38.57
C VAL A 43 1.33 -17.67 39.19
N ALA A 44 1.10 -17.14 40.39
CA ALA A 44 2.08 -16.31 41.11
C ALA A 44 3.35 -17.11 41.48
N ALA A 45 3.19 -18.36 41.92
CA ALA A 45 4.32 -19.24 42.21
C ALA A 45 5.13 -19.59 40.96
N ALA A 46 4.45 -19.89 39.83
CA ALA A 46 5.09 -20.14 38.54
C ALA A 46 5.85 -18.90 38.03
N ALA A 47 5.27 -17.72 38.19
CA ALA A 47 5.90 -16.45 37.82
C ALA A 47 7.15 -16.16 38.66
N ALA A 48 7.07 -16.29 39.99
CA ALA A 48 8.23 -16.10 40.87
C ALA A 48 9.35 -17.13 40.59
N ALA A 49 8.99 -18.38 40.29
CA ALA A 49 9.96 -19.42 39.94
C ALA A 49 10.65 -19.13 38.60
N ALA A 50 9.93 -18.65 37.58
CA ALA A 50 10.52 -18.24 36.31
C ALA A 50 11.49 -17.08 36.48
N LEU A 51 11.08 -16.04 37.23
CA LEU A 51 11.89 -14.85 37.51
C LEU A 51 13.20 -15.18 38.23
N ASN A 52 13.17 -16.08 39.22
CA ASN A 52 14.36 -16.52 39.96
C ASN A 52 15.30 -17.44 39.14
N ARG A 53 14.88 -17.90 37.96
CA ARG A 53 15.69 -18.71 37.03
C ARG A 53 16.39 -17.86 35.97
N VAL A 54 16.03 -16.59 35.83
CA VAL A 54 16.67 -15.67 34.90
C VAL A 54 18.08 -15.38 35.40
N THR A 55 19.08 -15.83 34.64
CA THR A 55 20.50 -15.81 35.04
C THR A 55 21.06 -14.40 35.23
N SER A 56 20.50 -13.39 34.55
CA SER A 56 20.89 -11.98 34.70
C SER A 56 20.44 -11.36 36.02
N PHE A 57 19.41 -11.90 36.68
CA PHE A 57 18.89 -11.36 37.95
C PHE A 57 19.33 -12.15 39.19
N GLY A 58 19.69 -13.44 39.03
CA GLY A 58 20.15 -14.31 40.11
C GLY A 58 19.02 -14.94 40.96
N PRO A 59 19.35 -15.76 41.97
CA PRO A 59 18.36 -16.33 42.87
C PRO A 59 17.88 -15.31 43.92
N GLY A 60 16.56 -15.22 44.17
CA GLY A 60 15.95 -14.31 45.15
C GLY A 60 15.38 -13.00 44.58
N THR A 61 15.34 -12.90 43.25
CA THR A 61 14.78 -11.80 42.44
C THR A 61 13.29 -11.58 42.64
N ALA A 62 12.52 -12.63 42.91
CA ALA A 62 11.08 -12.55 43.10
C ALA A 62 10.63 -13.38 44.30
N THR A 63 9.80 -12.81 45.15
CA THR A 63 9.17 -13.49 46.30
C THR A 63 7.67 -13.56 46.06
N VAL A 64 7.03 -14.64 46.51
CA VAL A 64 5.58 -14.82 46.37
C VAL A 64 4.91 -14.80 47.74
N SER A 65 3.76 -14.13 47.82
CA SER A 65 2.89 -14.12 49.00
C SER A 65 1.44 -14.15 48.53
N GLY A 66 0.78 -15.30 48.63
CA GLY A 66 -0.55 -15.51 48.06
C GLY A 66 -0.54 -15.42 46.53
N ASP A 67 -1.42 -14.59 45.98
CA ASP A 67 -1.54 -14.30 44.54
C ASP A 67 -0.59 -13.19 44.05
N THR A 68 0.22 -12.64 44.95
CA THR A 68 1.07 -11.47 44.67
C THR A 68 2.55 -11.88 44.52
N VAL A 69 3.19 -11.39 43.45
CA VAL A 69 4.63 -11.52 43.21
C VAL A 69 5.32 -10.18 43.48
N THR A 70 6.28 -10.18 44.41
CA THR A 70 7.07 -8.99 44.76
C THR A 70 8.48 -9.12 44.20
N LEU A 71 8.88 -8.16 43.37
CA LEU A 71 10.23 -8.09 42.79
C LEU A 71 11.24 -7.48 43.78
N ALA A 72 12.50 -7.88 43.66
CA ALA A 72 13.61 -7.30 44.41
C ALA A 72 13.82 -5.81 44.06
N ALA A 73 14.35 -5.04 45.01
CA ALA A 73 14.58 -3.61 44.85
C ALA A 73 15.48 -3.31 43.63
N GLY A 74 15.04 -2.41 42.76
CA GLY A 74 15.72 -2.07 41.50
C GLY A 74 15.12 -2.72 40.24
N LEU A 75 14.17 -3.65 40.40
CA LEU A 75 13.46 -4.30 39.30
C LEU A 75 12.01 -3.81 39.22
N THR A 76 11.55 -3.55 38.00
CA THR A 76 10.18 -3.08 37.74
C THR A 76 9.53 -3.91 36.65
N ALA A 77 8.30 -4.35 36.88
CA ALA A 77 7.49 -5.00 35.86
C ALA A 77 6.82 -3.95 34.96
N VAL A 78 7.14 -3.98 33.66
CA VAL A 78 6.58 -3.09 32.64
C VAL A 78 5.67 -3.93 31.73
N ARG A 79 4.37 -3.61 31.75
CA ARG A 79 3.36 -4.27 30.92
C ARG A 79 3.47 -3.83 29.45
N ALA A 80 2.96 -4.69 28.56
CA ALA A 80 2.69 -4.28 27.19
C ALA A 80 1.79 -3.04 27.21
N GLY A 81 2.21 -1.99 26.52
CA GLY A 81 1.49 -0.72 26.44
C GLY A 81 1.21 -0.37 24.98
N LEU A 82 0.30 0.57 24.77
CA LEU A 82 -0.04 1.05 23.44
C LEU A 82 0.67 2.38 23.17
N VAL A 83 1.03 2.64 21.91
CA VAL A 83 1.48 3.97 21.49
C VAL A 83 0.29 4.93 21.55
N THR A 84 0.37 6.05 22.27
CA THR A 84 -0.74 7.01 22.40
C THR A 84 -0.27 8.42 22.08
N THR A 85 -1.11 9.25 21.46
CA THR A 85 -0.82 10.66 21.17
C THR A 85 -1.53 11.59 22.15
N SER A 86 -0.99 12.80 22.37
CA SER A 86 -1.70 13.87 23.07
C SER A 86 -2.89 14.40 22.25
N VAL A 87 -3.78 15.13 22.92
CA VAL A 87 -4.99 15.74 22.33
C VAL A 87 -4.74 16.68 21.15
N ASN A 88 -3.52 17.21 21.02
CA ASN A 88 -3.09 18.07 19.92
C ASN A 88 -2.17 17.36 18.92
N ALA A 89 -2.00 16.03 19.05
CA ALA A 89 -1.10 15.20 18.26
C ALA A 89 0.38 15.66 18.27
N ALA A 90 0.76 16.57 19.17
CA ALA A 90 2.13 17.07 19.27
C ALA A 90 3.04 16.14 20.10
N ASP A 91 2.47 15.35 21.01
CA ASP A 91 3.20 14.41 21.84
C ASP A 91 2.84 12.97 21.48
N LEU A 92 3.84 12.09 21.45
CA LEU A 92 3.74 10.66 21.26
C LEU A 92 4.29 9.94 22.50
N ILE A 93 3.42 9.25 23.23
CA ILE A 93 3.78 8.44 24.39
C ILE A 93 4.04 7.02 23.90
N LEU A 94 5.26 6.54 24.11
CA LEU A 94 5.77 5.28 23.59
C LEU A 94 5.89 4.23 24.69
N PRO A 95 5.42 2.99 24.46
CA PRO A 95 5.64 1.87 25.35
C PRO A 95 7.04 1.27 25.16
N ALA A 96 7.32 0.15 25.83
CA ALA A 96 8.60 -0.54 25.71
C ALA A 96 8.78 -1.20 24.32
N GLY A 97 10.04 -1.48 23.94
CA GLY A 97 10.44 -1.93 22.60
C GLY A 97 9.62 -3.11 22.06
N PHE A 98 9.39 -4.14 22.86
CA PHE A 98 8.59 -5.33 22.46
C PHE A 98 7.13 -5.02 22.11
N SER A 99 6.60 -3.84 22.47
CA SER A 99 5.23 -3.42 22.14
C SER A 99 5.15 -2.58 20.87
N VAL A 100 6.26 -1.95 20.45
CA VAL A 100 6.29 -1.07 19.27
C VAL A 100 6.88 -1.73 18.03
N ILE A 101 7.75 -2.74 18.16
CA ILE A 101 8.33 -3.44 17.00
C ILE A 101 7.21 -3.98 16.09
N GLY A 102 7.28 -3.63 14.80
CA GLY A 102 6.26 -3.94 13.80
C GLY A 102 5.15 -2.89 13.67
N GLN A 103 5.14 -1.83 14.49
CA GLN A 103 4.19 -0.72 14.36
C GLN A 103 4.73 0.43 13.51
N GLN A 104 3.82 1.30 13.06
CA GLN A 104 4.14 2.48 12.26
C GLN A 104 3.56 3.76 12.86
N ILE A 105 4.28 4.87 12.67
CA ILE A 105 3.83 6.22 12.98
C ILE A 105 4.00 7.11 11.75
N ARG A 106 3.05 8.01 11.49
CA ARG A 106 3.15 9.03 10.46
C ARG A 106 3.35 10.38 11.12
N VAL A 107 4.26 11.19 10.58
CA VAL A 107 4.45 12.58 10.96
C VAL A 107 4.03 13.45 9.78
N THR A 108 3.19 14.44 10.06
CA THR A 108 2.69 15.39 9.06
C THR A 108 3.21 16.78 9.37
N ASP A 109 3.72 17.47 8.36
CA ASP A 109 4.09 18.88 8.42
C ASP A 109 2.95 19.75 7.85
N ALA A 110 2.29 20.48 8.73
CA ALA A 110 1.17 21.36 8.43
C ALA A 110 1.58 22.84 8.31
N THR A 111 2.88 23.15 8.17
CA THR A 111 3.35 24.53 8.03
C THR A 111 2.98 25.17 6.68
N ASP A 112 2.73 24.38 5.64
CA ASP A 112 2.16 24.83 4.35
C ASP A 112 0.81 24.14 4.08
N ALA A 113 -0.28 24.90 4.17
CA ALA A 113 -1.62 24.38 3.96
C ALA A 113 -1.92 23.97 2.49
N ASN A 114 -1.08 24.35 1.52
CA ASN A 114 -1.27 24.02 0.11
C ASN A 114 -0.45 22.81 -0.37
N ASN A 115 0.52 22.37 0.43
CA ASN A 115 1.40 21.25 0.11
C ASN A 115 1.88 20.59 1.41
N ILE A 116 0.95 19.90 2.07
CA ILE A 116 1.18 19.19 3.33
C ILE A 116 2.07 17.98 3.05
N ASP A 117 3.30 17.98 3.59
CA ASP A 117 4.22 16.85 3.49
C ASP A 117 4.00 15.87 4.65
N SER A 118 4.14 14.58 4.39
CA SER A 118 3.90 13.56 5.40
C SER A 118 4.77 12.34 5.18
N ARG A 119 5.29 11.77 6.27
CA ARG A 119 6.24 10.68 6.19
C ARG A 119 5.95 9.62 7.25
N THR A 120 6.04 8.35 6.86
CA THR A 120 5.77 7.20 7.72
C THR A 120 7.06 6.56 8.18
N PHE A 121 7.14 6.23 9.47
CA PHE A 121 8.26 5.59 10.11
C PHE A 121 7.84 4.25 10.70
N SER A 122 8.69 3.23 10.52
CA SER A 122 8.42 1.86 10.99
C SER A 122 9.37 1.47 12.12
N TYR A 123 8.84 0.86 13.19
CA TYR A 123 9.66 0.31 14.26
C TYR A 123 10.16 -1.09 13.88
N VAL A 124 11.47 -1.26 13.78
CA VAL A 124 12.11 -2.53 13.40
C VAL A 124 12.93 -3.10 14.56
N ASP A 125 13.05 -4.43 14.61
CA ASP A 125 13.88 -5.08 15.63
C ASP A 125 15.37 -4.88 15.31
N ALA A 126 16.05 -4.12 16.18
CA ALA A 126 17.47 -3.84 16.06
C ALA A 126 18.38 -5.07 16.19
N ALA A 127 17.85 -6.23 16.63
CA ALA A 127 18.57 -7.50 16.59
C ALA A 127 18.54 -8.17 15.21
N LEU A 128 17.55 -7.85 14.38
CA LEU A 128 17.34 -8.45 13.05
C LEU A 128 17.79 -7.52 11.91
N VAL A 129 17.69 -6.20 12.10
CA VAL A 129 18.07 -5.20 11.10
C VAL A 129 19.37 -4.52 11.51
N SER A 130 20.48 -4.92 10.90
CA SER A 130 21.82 -4.40 11.23
C SER A 130 22.15 -3.04 10.60
N SER A 131 21.37 -2.59 9.62
CA SER A 131 21.52 -1.29 8.94
C SER A 131 20.14 -0.72 8.59
N PRO A 132 19.45 -0.06 9.54
CA PRO A 132 18.11 0.47 9.30
C PRO A 132 18.13 1.60 8.26
N GLY A 133 17.10 1.64 7.42
CA GLY A 133 16.87 2.70 6.44
C GLY A 133 16.51 4.05 7.09
N PRO A 134 16.40 5.13 6.31
CA PRO A 134 16.16 6.49 6.81
C PRO A 134 14.78 6.69 7.47
N ASP A 135 13.85 5.74 7.29
CA ASP A 135 12.50 5.74 7.85
C ASP A 135 12.25 4.60 8.85
N GLU A 136 13.32 3.94 9.28
CA GLU A 136 13.25 2.82 10.20
C GLU A 136 13.80 3.21 11.58
N ILE A 137 12.97 3.02 12.60
CA ILE A 137 13.31 3.26 14.00
C ILE A 137 13.72 1.92 14.61
N ALA A 138 15.03 1.65 14.60
CA ALA A 138 15.58 0.44 15.19
C ALA A 138 15.55 0.50 16.72
N VAL A 139 14.81 -0.42 17.33
CA VAL A 139 14.72 -0.60 18.79
C VAL A 139 14.83 -2.09 19.14
N ARG A 140 15.33 -2.42 20.32
CA ARG A 140 15.37 -3.80 20.82
C ARG A 140 14.11 -4.11 21.60
N ALA A 141 13.69 -5.38 21.60
CA ALA A 141 12.55 -5.82 22.41
C ALA A 141 12.70 -5.51 23.92
N THR A 142 13.94 -5.41 24.42
CA THR A 142 14.28 -5.08 25.82
C THR A 142 14.34 -3.59 26.13
N ASP A 143 14.22 -2.70 25.13
CA ASP A 143 14.37 -1.26 25.33
C ASP A 143 13.24 -0.69 26.19
N LEU A 144 13.61 0.13 27.17
CA LEU A 144 12.67 0.85 28.01
C LEU A 144 11.95 1.94 27.20
N PRO A 145 10.73 2.35 27.60
CA PRO A 145 9.97 3.42 26.95
C PRO A 145 10.78 4.69 26.64
N SER A 146 11.71 5.06 27.51
CA SER A 146 12.57 6.24 27.31
C SER A 146 13.66 6.07 26.25
N VAL A 147 14.15 4.84 26.07
CA VAL A 147 15.11 4.50 25.02
C VAL A 147 14.40 4.49 23.67
N VAL A 148 13.17 3.95 23.61
CA VAL A 148 12.30 3.97 22.42
C VAL A 148 11.97 5.42 22.00
N ALA A 149 11.62 6.28 22.96
CA ALA A 149 11.37 7.70 22.70
C ALA A 149 12.63 8.43 22.18
N THR A 150 13.80 8.12 22.73
CA THR A 150 15.06 8.71 22.27
C THR A 150 15.39 8.29 20.83
N ALA A 151 15.29 6.99 20.52
CA ALA A 151 15.52 6.45 19.18
C ALA A 151 14.56 7.07 18.15
N THR A 152 13.28 7.19 18.53
CA THR A 152 12.25 7.83 17.70
C THR A 152 12.61 9.29 17.41
N ALA A 153 12.95 10.09 18.43
CA ALA A 153 13.34 11.48 18.22
C ALA A 153 14.63 11.62 17.38
N THR A 154 15.59 10.72 17.51
CA THR A 154 16.82 10.73 16.69
C THR A 154 16.54 10.52 15.21
N VAL A 155 15.72 9.53 14.86
CA VAL A 155 15.36 9.26 13.46
C VAL A 155 14.56 10.41 12.86
N LEU A 156 13.57 10.94 13.59
CA LEU A 156 12.78 12.08 13.14
C LEU A 156 13.64 13.32 12.86
N ASN A 157 14.60 13.62 13.73
CA ASN A 157 15.51 14.75 13.55
C ASN A 157 16.55 14.54 12.42
N GLY A 158 16.79 13.29 12.01
CA GLY A 158 17.70 12.92 10.92
C GLY A 158 17.01 12.73 9.57
N ALA A 159 15.68 12.59 9.56
CA ALA A 159 14.89 12.44 8.35
C ALA A 159 14.84 13.76 7.57
N GLY A 160 15.29 13.73 6.30
CA GLY A 160 15.17 14.88 5.39
C GLY A 160 13.72 15.35 5.28
N GLY A 161 13.50 16.66 5.37
CA GLY A 161 12.17 17.29 5.35
C GLY A 161 11.82 18.07 6.63
N PHE A 162 12.13 17.53 7.81
CA PHE A 162 11.69 18.12 9.10
C PHE A 162 12.78 18.93 9.83
N GLY A 163 14.07 18.75 9.49
CA GLY A 163 15.20 19.50 10.05
C GLY A 163 15.63 19.08 11.46
N SER A 164 16.85 19.46 11.89
CA SER A 164 17.36 19.10 13.22
C SER A 164 16.63 19.87 14.33
N GLY A 165 16.03 19.16 15.29
CA GLY A 165 15.31 19.75 16.43
C GLY A 165 13.77 19.74 16.29
N SER A 166 13.24 19.03 15.29
CA SER A 166 11.81 18.84 15.03
C SER A 166 11.13 17.88 16.02
N ALA A 167 11.89 17.05 16.75
CA ALA A 167 11.38 16.16 17.79
C ALA A 167 12.28 16.16 19.05
N THR A 168 11.68 16.22 20.24
CA THR A 168 12.37 16.17 21.53
C THR A 168 11.85 15.02 22.38
N ALA A 169 12.75 14.13 22.85
CA ALA A 169 12.38 13.04 23.75
C ALA A 169 12.45 13.47 25.23
N GLY A 170 11.44 13.09 26.02
CA GLY A 170 11.35 13.32 27.45
C GLY A 170 10.61 12.19 28.16
N GLY A 171 11.31 11.42 28.99
CA GLY A 171 10.72 10.22 29.60
C GLY A 171 10.27 9.24 28.52
N SER A 172 9.04 8.74 28.58
CA SER A 172 8.42 7.88 27.55
C SER A 172 7.79 8.66 26.39
N THR A 173 7.96 9.98 26.33
CA THR A 173 7.23 10.85 25.40
C THR A 173 8.18 11.48 24.38
N VAL A 174 7.72 11.63 23.14
CA VAL A 174 8.36 12.43 22.09
C VAL A 174 7.44 13.60 21.76
N THR A 175 7.95 14.82 21.87
CA THR A 175 7.21 16.06 21.56
C THR A 175 7.74 16.65 20.26
N LEU A 176 6.86 16.96 19.32
CA LEU A 176 7.22 17.62 18.06
C LEU A 176 7.26 19.14 18.19
N SER A 177 8.04 19.78 17.33
CA SER A 177 8.03 21.23 17.15
C SER A 177 6.69 21.72 16.57
N THR A 178 6.35 22.97 16.82
CA THR A 178 5.12 23.61 16.33
C THR A 178 4.97 23.48 14.81
N GLY A 179 3.81 23.00 14.36
CA GLY A 179 3.50 22.79 12.94
C GLY A 179 3.57 21.32 12.49
N LEU A 180 4.13 20.42 13.32
CA LEU A 180 4.16 18.99 13.05
C LEU A 180 3.17 18.22 13.94
N THR A 181 2.58 17.14 13.42
CA THR A 181 1.65 16.28 14.17
C THR A 181 1.93 14.80 13.94
N PHE A 182 1.70 13.98 14.96
CA PHE A 182 1.73 12.52 14.89
C PHE A 182 0.38 11.92 14.50
N ALA A 183 0.38 10.88 13.67
CA ALA A 183 -0.74 9.99 13.44
C ALA A 183 -0.30 8.53 13.61
N ARG A 184 -1.05 7.72 14.37
CA ARG A 184 -0.80 6.29 14.52
C ARG A 184 -1.50 5.52 13.40
N LEU A 185 -0.77 4.71 12.65
CA LEU A 185 -1.38 3.81 11.66
C LEU A 185 -1.87 2.54 12.39
N VAL A 186 -3.14 2.51 12.80
CA VAL A 186 -3.84 1.27 13.17
C VAL A 186 -5.11 1.25 12.34
N PHE A 187 -5.24 0.23 11.48
CA PHE A 187 -6.34 0.06 10.54
C PHE A 187 -7.71 0.15 11.23
N THR A 188 -8.47 1.21 10.90
CA THR A 188 -9.93 1.24 10.69
C THR A 188 -10.24 2.48 9.83
N GLY A 189 -10.38 2.30 8.51
CA GLY A 189 -10.72 3.37 7.53
C GLY A 189 -9.65 4.44 7.31
N SER A 190 -9.34 4.77 6.06
CA SER A 190 -8.15 5.58 5.71
C SER A 190 -8.33 7.09 5.86
N ASN A 191 -9.57 7.56 6.13
CA ASN A 191 -9.95 8.96 5.95
C ASN A 191 -10.75 9.58 7.11
N ILE A 192 -10.70 8.98 8.31
CA ILE A 192 -11.41 9.50 9.49
C ILE A 192 -10.42 9.70 10.63
N GLN A 193 -10.15 10.96 10.98
CA GLN A 193 -9.29 11.30 12.11
C GLN A 193 -10.12 11.37 13.40
N VAL A 194 -9.89 10.43 14.32
CA VAL A 194 -10.50 10.45 15.66
C VAL A 194 -9.61 11.24 16.62
N ALA A 195 -10.09 12.40 17.08
CA ALA A 195 -9.41 13.27 18.03
C ALA A 195 -9.92 12.97 19.46
N GLY A 196 -9.38 11.91 20.06
CA GLY A 196 -9.74 11.48 21.42
C GLY A 196 -11.09 10.76 21.51
N ALA A 197 -11.67 10.68 22.72
CA ALA A 197 -12.87 9.87 22.99
C ALA A 197 -14.21 10.52 22.60
N VAL A 198 -14.21 11.80 22.17
CA VAL A 198 -15.42 12.63 22.03
C VAL A 198 -15.43 13.59 20.84
N SER A 199 -14.45 13.54 19.92
CA SER A 199 -14.53 14.33 18.68
C SER A 199 -13.85 13.63 17.50
N MET A 200 -14.33 13.89 16.29
CA MET A 200 -13.84 13.31 15.03
C MET A 200 -13.85 14.37 13.92
N THR A 201 -12.91 14.28 12.98
CA THR A 201 -12.85 15.17 11.81
C THR A 201 -13.04 14.35 10.54
N VAL A 202 -13.90 14.83 9.65
CA VAL A 202 -14.22 14.18 8.37
C VAL A 202 -13.62 14.95 7.19
N LEU A 203 -13.31 14.24 6.11
CA LEU A 203 -12.80 14.79 4.85
C LEU A 203 -13.95 15.00 3.83
N ASP A 204 -13.61 15.39 2.60
CA ASP A 204 -14.59 15.65 1.56
C ASP A 204 -15.25 14.37 1.02
N GLY A 205 -16.36 14.55 0.29
CA GLY A 205 -17.19 13.46 -0.22
C GLY A 205 -16.45 12.49 -1.14
N ALA A 206 -15.54 12.97 -1.98
CA ALA A 206 -14.72 12.13 -2.85
C ALA A 206 -13.79 11.20 -2.06
N THR A 207 -13.45 11.59 -0.84
CA THR A 207 -12.49 10.89 0.02
C THR A 207 -13.17 9.93 1.00
N VAL A 208 -14.40 10.21 1.45
CA VAL A 208 -15.10 9.39 2.46
C VAL A 208 -16.04 8.33 1.89
N VAL A 209 -16.47 8.41 0.61
CA VAL A 209 -17.37 7.40 0.01
C VAL A 209 -16.70 6.02 -0.01
N GLY A 210 -17.41 5.00 0.48
CA GLY A 210 -16.91 3.63 0.62
C GLY A 210 -16.22 3.34 1.95
N GLU A 211 -15.97 4.36 2.77
CA GLU A 211 -15.40 4.21 4.11
C GLU A 211 -16.49 3.89 5.15
N GLN A 212 -16.06 3.30 6.26
CA GLN A 212 -16.94 2.95 7.38
C GLN A 212 -16.48 3.59 8.68
N ILE A 213 -17.44 3.93 9.53
CA ILE A 213 -17.20 4.46 10.88
C ILE A 213 -18.05 3.75 11.91
N THR A 214 -17.42 3.28 12.98
CA THR A 214 -18.15 2.73 14.14
C THR A 214 -18.29 3.79 15.21
N ILE A 215 -19.52 4.11 15.61
CA ILE A 215 -19.83 4.94 16.78
C ILE A 215 -20.55 4.03 17.77
N GLY A 216 -20.04 3.88 18.99
CA GLY A 216 -20.60 2.94 19.96
C GLY A 216 -20.63 1.50 19.44
N THR A 217 -21.83 0.93 19.28
CA THR A 217 -22.08 -0.42 18.73
C THR A 217 -22.66 -0.41 17.31
N VAL A 218 -22.79 0.76 16.68
CA VAL A 218 -23.38 0.91 15.34
C VAL A 218 -22.28 1.23 14.33
N LEU A 219 -22.23 0.46 13.25
CA LEU A 219 -21.33 0.67 12.12
C LEU A 219 -22.08 1.48 11.05
N PHE A 220 -21.58 2.66 10.71
CA PHE A 220 -22.08 3.48 9.63
C PHE A 220 -21.21 3.35 8.38
N THR A 221 -21.82 3.34 7.20
CA THR A 221 -21.11 3.32 5.92
C THR A 221 -21.42 4.57 5.11
N TYR A 222 -20.39 5.26 4.60
CA TYR A 222 -20.55 6.37 3.67
C TYR A 222 -20.81 5.83 2.28
N ILE A 223 -21.92 6.25 1.66
CA ILE A 223 -22.31 5.80 0.32
C ILE A 223 -22.50 6.98 -0.61
N ASP A 224 -22.23 6.77 -1.90
CA ASP A 224 -22.54 7.76 -2.93
C ASP A 224 -24.06 7.93 -3.01
N GLU A 225 -24.54 9.15 -2.76
CA GLU A 225 -25.95 9.50 -2.86
C GLU A 225 -26.52 9.23 -4.26
N ALA A 226 -25.70 9.28 -5.31
CA ALA A 226 -26.11 8.93 -6.68
C ALA A 226 -26.32 7.42 -6.91
N ALA A 227 -25.77 6.56 -6.04
CA ALA A 227 -25.94 5.11 -6.10
C ALA A 227 -27.25 4.64 -5.44
N ILE A 228 -27.99 5.53 -4.78
CA ILE A 228 -29.27 5.23 -4.14
C ILE A 228 -30.40 5.40 -5.17
N PRO A 229 -31.20 4.35 -5.45
CA PRO A 229 -32.36 4.47 -6.35
C PRO A 229 -33.33 5.55 -5.87
N SER A 230 -33.82 6.39 -6.78
CA SER A 230 -34.69 7.56 -6.46
C SER A 230 -36.04 7.24 -5.79
N SER A 231 -36.34 5.96 -5.55
CA SER A 231 -37.56 5.47 -4.90
C SER A 231 -37.32 4.85 -3.51
N THR A 232 -36.07 4.87 -3.02
CA THR A 232 -35.67 4.27 -1.73
C THR A 232 -34.94 5.29 -0.85
N THR A 233 -35.27 5.33 0.44
CA THR A 233 -34.51 6.08 1.45
C THR A 233 -33.28 5.30 1.89
N ALA A 234 -32.16 5.98 2.17
CA ALA A 234 -30.95 5.36 2.72
C ALA A 234 -31.26 4.60 4.02
N ALA A 235 -30.58 3.48 4.26
CA ALA A 235 -30.71 2.75 5.51
C ALA A 235 -30.17 3.59 6.70
N LEU A 236 -30.65 3.32 7.92
CA LEU A 236 -30.32 4.13 9.11
C LEU A 236 -28.83 4.06 9.50
N ASP A 237 -28.10 3.06 8.99
CA ASP A 237 -26.67 2.83 9.13
C ASP A 237 -25.86 3.34 7.90
N GLN A 238 -26.48 4.09 6.99
CA GLN A 238 -25.84 4.66 5.81
C GLN A 238 -25.82 6.19 5.86
N ILE A 239 -24.70 6.79 5.47
CA ILE A 239 -24.51 8.24 5.39
C ILE A 239 -24.42 8.62 3.90
N PRO A 240 -25.50 9.16 3.30
CA PRO A 240 -25.51 9.51 1.88
C PRO A 240 -24.73 10.81 1.63
N VAL A 241 -23.61 10.72 0.92
CA VAL A 241 -22.74 11.86 0.57
C VAL A 241 -22.58 11.96 -0.95
N GLN A 242 -22.47 13.17 -1.47
CA GLN A 242 -22.12 13.40 -2.88
C GLN A 242 -20.60 13.49 -2.99
N LEU A 243 -20.00 13.00 -4.07
CA LEU A 243 -18.56 13.12 -4.29
C LEU A 243 -18.05 14.59 -4.28
N SER A 244 -18.93 15.56 -4.54
CA SER A 244 -18.63 17.00 -4.47
C SER A 244 -18.84 17.64 -3.09
N ASP A 245 -19.29 16.90 -2.07
CA ASP A 245 -19.56 17.45 -0.75
C ASP A 245 -18.26 17.93 -0.08
N THR A 246 -18.24 19.18 0.37
CA THR A 246 -17.12 19.71 1.16
C THR A 246 -17.05 19.01 2.53
N PRO A 247 -15.89 19.03 3.24
CA PRO A 247 -15.76 18.43 4.57
C PRO A 247 -16.85 18.91 5.57
N ALA A 248 -17.32 20.15 5.43
CA ALA A 248 -18.40 20.69 6.25
C ALA A 248 -19.78 20.10 5.93
N ALA A 249 -20.05 19.82 4.65
CA ALA A 249 -21.28 19.17 4.22
C ALA A 249 -21.31 17.70 4.64
N VAL A 250 -20.17 17.01 4.55
CA VAL A 250 -19.99 15.67 5.08
C VAL A 250 -20.21 15.66 6.60
N ALA A 251 -19.61 16.60 7.34
CA ALA A 251 -19.78 16.68 8.79
C ALA A 251 -21.24 16.85 9.23
N ALA A 252 -21.99 17.72 8.53
CA ALA A 252 -23.41 17.92 8.80
C ALA A 252 -24.26 16.67 8.51
N LYS A 253 -23.97 15.95 7.41
CA LYS A 253 -24.65 14.69 7.04
C LYS A 253 -24.35 13.57 8.03
N THR A 254 -23.10 13.46 8.50
CA THR A 254 -22.70 12.51 9.54
C THR A 254 -23.36 12.80 10.88
N VAL A 255 -23.43 14.08 11.29
CA VAL A 255 -24.15 14.50 12.51
C VAL A 255 -25.65 14.16 12.42
N ALA A 256 -26.27 14.40 11.27
CA ALA A 256 -27.69 14.08 11.07
C ALA A 256 -27.95 12.56 11.16
N ALA A 257 -27.09 11.73 10.55
CA ALA A 257 -27.21 10.27 10.62
C ALA A 257 -27.08 9.74 12.07
N ILE A 258 -26.11 10.25 12.83
CA ILE A 258 -25.91 9.89 14.25
C ILE A 258 -27.12 10.32 15.09
N ASN A 259 -27.60 11.56 14.91
CA ASN A 259 -28.73 12.10 15.66
C ASN A 259 -30.08 11.44 15.31
N ASN A 260 -30.21 10.88 14.10
CA ASN A 260 -31.39 10.14 13.66
C ASN A 260 -31.34 8.64 14.02
N THR A 261 -30.23 8.16 14.57
CA THR A 261 -30.12 6.78 15.04
C THR A 261 -30.83 6.66 16.39
N ALA A 262 -31.84 5.78 16.46
CA ALA A 262 -32.69 5.62 17.64
C ALA A 262 -31.92 5.30 18.94
N LEU A 263 -30.72 4.69 18.83
CA LEU A 263 -29.84 4.39 19.97
C LEU A 263 -29.19 5.64 20.59
N TYR A 264 -28.99 6.72 19.82
CA TYR A 264 -28.24 7.91 20.24
C TYR A 264 -29.13 9.15 20.41
N GLY A 265 -30.16 9.31 19.58
CA GLY A 265 -31.14 10.40 19.69
C GLY A 265 -30.63 11.77 19.22
N ALA A 266 -31.55 12.74 19.14
CA ALA A 266 -31.23 14.08 18.65
C ALA A 266 -30.30 14.84 19.62
N GLY A 267 -29.16 15.30 19.11
CA GLY A 267 -28.15 16.05 19.87
C GLY A 267 -26.96 15.21 20.36
N ALA A 268 -26.90 13.92 20.01
CA ALA A 268 -25.76 13.04 20.29
C ALA A 268 -24.45 13.46 19.61
N ALA A 269 -24.55 14.18 18.50
CA ALA A 269 -23.41 14.78 17.81
C ALA A 269 -23.74 16.21 17.36
N ALA A 270 -22.72 17.06 17.30
CA ALA A 270 -22.81 18.42 16.78
C ALA A 270 -21.56 18.78 15.97
N VAL A 271 -21.69 19.68 14.99
CA VAL A 271 -20.52 20.26 14.32
C VAL A 271 -19.84 21.23 15.29
N SER A 272 -18.52 21.09 15.47
CA SER A 272 -17.77 21.87 16.44
C SER A 272 -17.77 23.36 16.07
N GLY A 273 -18.05 24.24 17.04
CA GLY A 273 -18.20 25.68 16.81
C GLY A 273 -16.95 26.41 16.32
N GLY A 274 -15.77 25.76 16.35
CA GLY A 274 -14.49 26.29 15.88
C GLY A 274 -14.00 25.74 14.53
N ASN A 275 -14.51 24.60 14.06
CA ASN A 275 -14.10 23.97 12.79
C ASN A 275 -15.29 23.27 12.12
N PRO A 276 -15.72 23.71 10.92
CA PRO A 276 -16.90 23.17 10.25
C PRO A 276 -16.73 21.72 9.76
N ALA A 277 -15.51 21.19 9.70
CA ALA A 277 -15.23 19.79 9.33
C ALA A 277 -15.12 18.83 10.54
N GLN A 278 -15.21 19.37 11.76
CA GLN A 278 -15.08 18.62 13.00
C GLN A 278 -16.46 18.36 13.62
N ILE A 279 -16.66 17.14 14.08
CA ILE A 279 -17.86 16.65 14.74
C ILE A 279 -17.50 16.33 16.19
N ASP A 280 -18.18 16.98 17.13
CA ASP A 280 -18.10 16.66 18.55
C ASP A 280 -19.18 15.62 18.86
N LEU A 281 -18.74 14.46 19.35
CA LEU A 281 -19.62 13.41 19.88
C LEU A 281 -19.93 13.79 21.33
N LEU A 282 -21.14 14.26 21.57
CA LEU A 282 -21.60 14.78 22.86
C LEU A 282 -22.03 13.65 23.81
N LEU A 283 -21.51 12.44 23.59
CA LEU A 283 -21.88 11.21 24.26
C LEU A 283 -21.16 11.07 25.62
N SER A 284 -21.55 11.88 26.60
CA SER A 284 -21.23 11.63 28.01
C SER A 284 -22.41 10.92 28.68
N GLY A 285 -22.39 9.58 28.62
CA GLY A 285 -23.47 8.75 29.16
C GLY A 285 -24.61 8.58 28.16
N LEU A 286 -25.07 7.34 28.02
CA LEU A 286 -26.29 7.01 27.30
C LEU A 286 -27.47 7.68 28.03
N THR A 287 -28.05 8.72 27.44
CA THR A 287 -29.30 9.33 27.91
C THR A 287 -30.18 9.68 26.72
N VAL A 288 -31.44 9.23 26.80
CA VAL A 288 -32.55 9.69 25.96
C VAL A 288 -32.93 11.10 26.40
N SER A 289 -33.11 11.99 25.42
CA SER A 289 -33.39 13.41 25.55
C SER A 289 -34.86 13.70 25.90
N ASN A 290 -35.10 14.68 26.79
CA ASN A 290 -36.26 15.56 26.70
C ASN A 290 -35.85 16.76 25.83
N ALA A 291 -36.70 17.11 24.87
CA ALA A 291 -36.83 18.49 24.45
C ALA A 291 -37.96 19.06 25.32
N ASP A 292 -37.84 20.26 25.84
CA ASP A 292 -37.28 21.40 25.14
C ASP A 292 -35.80 21.72 25.38
N GLY A 293 -35.06 20.90 26.13
CA GLY A 293 -33.60 20.93 26.09
C GLY A 293 -33.07 22.30 26.52
N THR A 294 -33.06 22.53 27.84
CA THR A 294 -32.98 23.86 28.44
C THR A 294 -32.10 24.81 27.64
N SER A 295 -32.73 25.81 27.05
CA SER A 295 -32.07 26.92 26.36
C SER A 295 -31.26 27.81 27.33
N LEU A 296 -31.25 27.44 28.63
CA LEU A 296 -30.38 27.87 29.71
C LEU A 296 -29.03 27.14 29.66
N THR A 297 -27.93 27.88 29.51
CA THR A 297 -26.58 27.27 29.54
C THR A 297 -25.91 27.47 30.89
N PHE A 298 -25.42 26.40 31.52
CA PHE A 298 -24.80 26.44 32.84
C PHE A 298 -23.27 26.44 32.71
N ASP A 299 -22.61 27.36 33.40
CA ASP A 299 -21.15 27.54 33.40
C ASP A 299 -20.62 27.31 34.82
N GLY A 300 -20.68 26.05 35.26
CA GLY A 300 -20.34 25.61 36.61
C GLY A 300 -21.51 25.61 37.59
N LEU A 301 -21.24 25.34 38.87
CA LEU A 301 -22.26 25.06 39.90
C LEU A 301 -23.06 26.29 40.37
N HIS A 302 -22.65 27.50 40.00
CA HIS A 302 -23.23 28.75 40.54
C HIS A 302 -23.63 29.76 39.46
N ARG A 303 -23.43 29.44 38.17
CA ARG A 303 -23.63 30.39 37.06
C ARG A 303 -24.40 29.77 35.91
N PHE A 304 -25.32 30.53 35.35
CA PHE A 304 -26.10 30.13 34.17
C PHE A 304 -26.43 31.34 33.30
N THR A 305 -26.67 31.10 32.01
CA THR A 305 -27.00 32.10 31.00
C THR A 305 -28.40 31.88 30.50
N VAL A 306 -29.18 32.96 30.40
CA VAL A 306 -30.58 32.91 29.96
C VAL A 306 -30.73 33.35 28.50
N PRO A 307 -31.63 32.72 27.72
CA PRO A 307 -31.99 33.14 26.37
C PRO A 307 -33.08 34.22 26.41
N ASN A 308 -33.64 34.58 25.25
CA ASN A 308 -34.73 35.56 25.16
C ASN A 308 -36.06 34.98 25.71
N ALA A 309 -37.06 35.83 25.89
CA ALA A 309 -38.34 35.46 26.48
C ALA A 309 -39.08 34.37 25.69
N ASP A 310 -38.97 34.41 24.35
CA ASP A 310 -39.67 33.47 23.48
C ASP A 310 -39.08 32.05 23.59
N THR A 311 -37.85 31.93 24.08
CA THR A 311 -37.18 30.64 24.33
C THR A 311 -37.22 30.23 25.80
N VAL A 312 -37.17 31.17 26.75
CA VAL A 312 -37.06 30.86 28.18
C VAL A 312 -38.40 30.62 28.88
N ILE A 313 -39.52 31.13 28.35
CA ILE A 313 -40.83 30.99 29.00
C ILE A 313 -41.32 29.55 28.81
N GLY A 314 -41.59 28.86 29.92
CA GLY A 314 -41.90 27.42 29.95
C GLY A 314 -40.81 26.59 30.64
N GLU A 315 -39.58 27.10 30.67
CA GLU A 315 -38.40 26.42 31.21
C GLU A 315 -38.38 26.42 32.75
N GLU A 316 -37.61 25.49 33.35
CA GLU A 316 -37.39 25.41 34.80
C GLU A 316 -35.90 25.41 35.18
N ILE A 317 -35.59 26.00 36.34
CA ILE A 317 -34.26 26.00 36.95
C ILE A 317 -34.31 25.55 38.41
N LEU A 318 -33.34 24.74 38.82
CA LEU A 318 -33.16 24.30 40.19
C LEU A 318 -32.20 25.25 40.92
N ILE A 319 -32.62 25.79 42.06
CA ILE A 319 -31.77 26.59 42.97
C ILE A 319 -31.82 25.93 44.35
N ASP A 320 -30.67 25.44 44.84
CA ASP A 320 -30.54 24.66 46.07
C ASP A 320 -31.58 23.52 46.19
N GLY A 321 -31.82 22.83 45.08
CA GLY A 321 -32.77 21.71 45.03
C GLY A 321 -34.23 22.09 44.88
N THR A 322 -34.57 23.38 44.84
CA THR A 322 -35.95 23.86 44.63
C THR A 322 -36.16 24.31 43.18
N SER A 323 -37.21 23.81 42.52
CA SER A 323 -37.55 24.19 41.13
C SER A 323 -38.24 25.56 41.08
N TYR A 324 -37.80 26.38 40.12
CA TYR A 324 -38.38 27.67 39.77
C TYR A 324 -38.67 27.71 38.27
N ARG A 325 -39.90 28.08 37.90
CA ARG A 325 -40.36 28.08 36.52
C ARG A 325 -40.42 29.49 35.92
N PHE A 326 -40.03 29.65 34.67
CA PHE A 326 -40.17 30.89 33.91
C PHE A 326 -41.56 30.98 33.29
N VAL A 327 -42.29 32.06 33.59
CA VAL A 327 -43.67 32.26 33.13
C VAL A 327 -43.84 33.63 32.50
N ASP A 328 -44.78 33.75 31.56
CA ASP A 328 -45.14 35.04 30.96
C ASP A 328 -45.78 35.96 32.03
N ALA A 329 -45.17 37.12 32.24
CA ALA A 329 -45.63 38.14 33.17
C ALA A 329 -47.03 38.71 32.81
N ALA A 330 -47.48 38.57 31.57
CA ALA A 330 -48.82 38.99 31.14
C ALA A 330 -49.93 37.97 31.47
N ALA A 331 -49.57 36.73 31.82
CA ALA A 331 -50.52 35.63 32.01
C ALA A 331 -51.20 35.60 33.40
N GLY A 332 -50.78 36.43 34.36
CA GLY A 332 -51.38 36.50 35.69
C GLY A 332 -50.45 37.03 36.78
N SER A 333 -50.87 36.94 38.05
CA SER A 333 -49.97 37.21 39.19
C SER A 333 -49.05 36.01 39.42
N PRO A 334 -47.72 36.16 39.30
CA PRO A 334 -46.78 35.04 39.41
C PRO A 334 -46.78 34.41 40.81
N GLY A 335 -46.71 33.09 40.87
CA GLY A 335 -46.61 32.30 42.09
C GLY A 335 -45.28 32.46 42.85
N ALA A 336 -45.19 31.86 44.04
CA ALA A 336 -44.01 31.95 44.90
C ALA A 336 -42.75 31.29 44.29
N LEU A 337 -42.93 30.31 43.39
CA LEU A 337 -41.87 29.57 42.70
C LEU A 337 -41.78 29.92 41.21
N GLU A 338 -42.32 31.07 40.82
CA GLU A 338 -42.31 31.51 39.42
C GLU A 338 -41.46 32.77 39.23
N ILE A 339 -40.75 32.81 38.11
CA ILE A 339 -39.96 33.94 37.61
C ILE A 339 -40.72 34.54 36.44
N ALA A 340 -41.29 35.72 36.67
CA ALA A 340 -42.10 36.41 35.68
C ALA A 340 -41.23 37.13 34.66
N VAL A 341 -41.38 36.78 33.39
CA VAL A 341 -40.64 37.35 32.27
C VAL A 341 -41.61 38.04 31.32
N PRO A 342 -41.38 39.30 30.91
CA PRO A 342 -42.23 39.93 29.89
C PRO A 342 -42.09 39.21 28.54
N ALA A 343 -43.21 38.84 27.91
CA ALA A 343 -43.22 38.27 26.56
C ALA A 343 -42.44 39.14 25.54
N GLY A 344 -41.67 38.50 24.65
CA GLY A 344 -40.82 39.18 23.65
C GLY A 344 -39.60 39.92 24.21
N ALA A 345 -39.25 39.77 25.49
CA ALA A 345 -38.09 40.42 26.08
C ALA A 345 -36.76 39.83 25.59
N SER A 346 -35.76 40.69 25.37
CA SER A 346 -34.40 40.26 25.02
C SER A 346 -33.74 39.46 26.15
N ALA A 347 -32.78 38.58 25.84
CA ALA A 347 -32.04 37.79 26.82
C ALA A 347 -31.41 38.63 27.95
N SER A 348 -30.95 39.85 27.65
CA SER A 348 -30.43 40.78 28.67
C SER A 348 -31.56 41.28 29.59
N THR A 349 -32.74 41.54 29.04
CA THR A 349 -33.92 41.93 29.84
C THR A 349 -34.38 40.77 30.72
N VAL A 350 -34.42 39.55 30.20
CA VAL A 350 -34.68 38.31 30.96
C VAL A 350 -33.69 38.19 32.12
N ALA A 351 -32.38 38.31 31.85
CA ALA A 351 -31.35 38.21 32.88
C ALA A 351 -31.53 39.25 34.00
N THR A 352 -31.98 40.46 33.67
CA THR A 352 -32.25 41.52 34.66
C THR A 352 -33.41 41.14 35.58
N VAL A 353 -34.55 40.70 35.03
CA VAL A 353 -35.73 40.36 35.84
C VAL A 353 -35.50 39.10 36.68
N THR A 354 -34.78 38.12 36.14
CA THR A 354 -34.36 36.91 36.86
C THR A 354 -33.46 37.25 38.03
N THR A 355 -32.44 38.11 37.83
CA THR A 355 -31.54 38.55 38.90
C THR A 355 -32.29 39.31 40.00
N GLN A 356 -33.23 40.19 39.64
CA GLN A 356 -34.07 40.91 40.60
C GLN A 356 -34.96 39.97 41.41
N ARG A 357 -35.55 38.97 40.76
CA ARG A 357 -36.40 37.97 41.42
C ARG A 357 -35.61 37.13 42.42
N ILE A 358 -34.44 36.65 42.03
CA ILE A 358 -33.56 35.86 42.91
C ILE A 358 -33.08 36.68 44.11
N ASN A 359 -32.69 37.94 43.90
CA ASN A 359 -32.34 38.86 45.00
C ASN A 359 -33.54 39.16 45.92
N ALA A 360 -34.77 39.15 45.41
CA ALA A 360 -35.96 39.28 46.25
C ALA A 360 -36.29 38.01 47.04
N LEU A 361 -36.00 36.83 46.49
CA LEU A 361 -36.25 35.53 47.12
C LEU A 361 -35.20 35.19 48.19
N PHE A 362 -33.93 35.47 47.93
CA PHE A 362 -32.80 34.99 48.74
C PHE A 362 -31.97 36.11 49.41
N GLY A 363 -32.39 37.38 49.27
CA GLY A 363 -31.73 38.53 49.90
C GLY A 363 -31.00 39.44 48.91
N ALA A 364 -30.82 40.72 49.29
CA ALA A 364 -30.21 41.70 48.41
C ALA A 364 -28.73 41.35 48.13
N ASN A 365 -28.34 41.41 46.85
CA ASN A 365 -27.00 41.09 46.31
C ASN A 365 -26.61 39.61 46.31
N THR A 366 -27.57 38.70 46.43
CA THR A 366 -27.36 37.25 46.30
C THR A 366 -27.00 36.80 44.88
N ALA A 367 -27.53 37.47 43.85
CA ALA A 367 -27.26 37.21 42.44
C ALA A 367 -26.69 38.46 41.73
N ALA A 368 -25.68 38.26 40.89
CA ALA A 368 -25.03 39.29 40.08
C ALA A 368 -25.08 38.95 38.59
N LYS A 369 -25.47 39.92 37.77
CA LYS A 369 -25.59 39.77 36.32
C LYS A 369 -24.35 40.32 35.59
N SER A 370 -23.86 39.59 34.60
CA SER A 370 -22.89 40.04 33.59
C SER A 370 -23.38 39.65 32.20
N GLY A 371 -23.79 40.62 31.38
CA GLY A 371 -24.34 40.33 30.05
C GLY A 371 -25.68 39.57 30.14
N THR A 372 -25.77 38.36 29.57
CA THR A 372 -26.93 37.46 29.70
C THR A 372 -26.74 36.39 30.77
N THR A 373 -25.59 36.41 31.44
CA THR A 373 -25.17 35.42 32.42
C THR A 373 -25.40 35.93 33.84
N ILE A 374 -25.85 35.04 34.73
CA ILE A 374 -26.20 35.31 36.12
C ILE A 374 -25.35 34.40 37.00
N ASP A 375 -24.66 35.00 37.97
CA ASP A 375 -23.82 34.33 38.96
C ASP A 375 -24.46 34.44 40.35
N ILE A 376 -24.57 33.33 41.07
CA ILE A 376 -25.22 33.21 42.38
C ILE A 376 -24.27 32.46 43.34
N PRO A 377 -23.15 33.08 43.74
CA PRO A 377 -21.98 32.37 44.29
C PRO A 377 -22.18 31.68 45.65
N LEU A 378 -23.31 31.91 46.32
CA LEU A 378 -23.66 31.30 47.61
C LEU A 378 -24.77 30.23 47.52
N HIS A 379 -25.24 29.95 46.31
CA HIS A 379 -26.29 28.96 46.04
C HIS A 379 -25.86 28.06 44.89
N THR A 380 -26.35 26.83 44.91
CA THR A 380 -26.16 25.86 43.83
C THR A 380 -27.27 26.02 42.80
N VAL A 381 -26.89 26.09 41.52
CA VAL A 381 -27.83 26.16 40.40
C VAL A 381 -27.63 24.95 39.50
N GLY A 382 -28.72 24.41 38.99
CA GLY A 382 -28.69 23.30 38.05
C GLY A 382 -29.96 23.21 37.22
N PRO A 383 -29.94 22.41 36.16
CA PRO A 383 -31.16 22.11 35.41
C PRO A 383 -32.12 21.30 36.29
N VAL A 384 -33.43 21.42 36.03
CA VAL A 384 -34.40 20.47 36.58
C VAL A 384 -34.28 19.18 35.78
N ILE A 385 -33.90 18.09 36.44
CA ILE A 385 -33.68 16.77 35.83
C ILE A 385 -34.97 15.94 35.96
N PRO A 386 -35.63 15.50 34.86
CA PRO A 386 -36.77 14.59 34.95
C PRO A 386 -36.39 13.16 35.33
N LEU A 387 -37.39 12.44 35.85
CA LEU A 387 -37.34 11.21 36.63
C LEU A 387 -36.77 9.98 35.88
N VAL A 388 -35.66 9.41 36.39
CA VAL A 388 -35.20 8.06 36.04
C VAL A 388 -35.81 7.03 36.99
N LEU A 389 -36.32 5.93 36.44
CA LEU A 389 -36.98 4.84 37.15
C LEU A 389 -36.02 3.97 37.97
N SER A 390 -36.46 3.70 39.19
CA SER A 390 -36.08 2.55 40.01
C SER A 390 -37.39 1.80 40.33
N GLY A 391 -37.60 0.63 39.74
CA GLY A 391 -38.75 -0.24 40.01
C GLY A 391 -39.75 -0.31 38.86
N SER A 392 -40.40 -1.47 38.69
CA SER A 392 -41.28 -1.85 37.57
C SER A 392 -42.61 -1.06 37.47
N GLN A 393 -42.64 0.21 37.90
CA GLN A 393 -43.84 1.04 38.01
C GLN A 393 -43.54 2.49 37.61
N PHE A 394 -44.44 3.17 36.91
CA PHE A 394 -44.35 4.61 36.64
C PHE A 394 -45.70 5.30 36.86
N THR A 395 -45.66 6.46 37.53
CA THR A 395 -46.81 7.34 37.79
C THR A 395 -46.98 8.29 36.61
N LEU A 396 -48.21 8.45 36.10
CA LEU A 396 -48.49 9.29 34.95
C LEU A 396 -49.24 10.56 35.35
N PRO A 397 -48.87 11.74 34.80
CA PRO A 397 -49.61 12.98 35.01
C PRO A 397 -50.83 13.10 34.09
N ASP A 398 -51.62 14.16 34.29
CA ASP A 398 -52.80 14.47 33.48
C ASP A 398 -52.46 14.69 32.00
N GLY A 399 -53.45 14.50 31.12
CA GLY A 399 -53.31 14.53 29.67
C GLY A 399 -52.73 15.82 29.10
N ALA A 400 -53.02 16.98 29.70
CA ALA A 400 -52.42 18.25 29.29
C ALA A 400 -50.91 18.32 29.53
N ALA A 401 -50.40 17.53 30.47
CA ALA A 401 -48.99 17.52 30.85
C ALA A 401 -48.18 16.49 30.08
N VAL A 402 -48.79 15.40 29.60
CA VAL A 402 -48.07 14.32 28.88
C VAL A 402 -48.06 14.47 27.36
N ILE A 403 -48.96 15.25 26.75
CA ILE A 403 -49.04 15.34 25.28
C ILE A 403 -47.76 15.95 24.71
N GLY A 404 -47.10 15.20 23.83
CA GLY A 404 -45.78 15.53 23.28
C GLY A 404 -44.63 14.80 23.97
N ASP A 405 -44.89 14.14 25.10
CA ASP A 405 -43.88 13.39 25.84
C ASP A 405 -43.72 11.96 25.31
N HIS A 406 -42.63 11.30 25.73
CA HIS A 406 -42.33 9.92 25.36
C HIS A 406 -42.09 9.04 26.60
N ILE A 407 -42.46 7.76 26.50
CA ILE A 407 -42.02 6.72 27.44
C ILE A 407 -41.30 5.61 26.67
N SER A 408 -40.25 5.03 27.23
CA SER A 408 -39.60 3.86 26.64
C SER A 408 -39.85 2.61 27.48
N VAL A 409 -40.29 1.55 26.81
CA VAL A 409 -40.55 0.24 27.41
C VAL A 409 -39.93 -0.81 26.49
N GLY A 410 -39.05 -1.66 27.01
CA GLY A 410 -38.44 -2.76 26.22
C GLY A 410 -37.53 -2.33 25.07
N GLY A 411 -37.02 -1.10 25.09
CA GLY A 411 -36.20 -0.55 24.01
C GLY A 411 -36.99 0.18 22.91
N THR A 412 -38.33 0.13 22.94
CA THR A 412 -39.21 0.88 22.05
C THR A 412 -39.68 2.16 22.73
N ALA A 413 -39.73 3.28 22.01
CA ALA A 413 -40.29 4.54 22.50
C ALA A 413 -41.76 4.69 22.09
N PHE A 414 -42.61 5.14 23.01
CA PHE A 414 -44.01 5.45 22.78
C PHE A 414 -44.24 6.93 22.99
N THR A 415 -44.95 7.57 22.07
CA THR A 415 -45.24 9.01 22.13
C THR A 415 -46.67 9.27 22.58
N PHE A 416 -46.87 10.14 23.56
CA PHE A 416 -48.19 10.63 23.91
C PHE A 416 -48.67 11.66 22.90
N VAL A 417 -49.76 11.36 22.20
CA VAL A 417 -50.28 12.22 21.12
C VAL A 417 -51.69 12.69 21.44
N ASN A 418 -52.01 13.91 20.99
CA ASN A 418 -53.33 14.50 21.18
C ASN A 418 -54.36 13.87 20.22
N GLY A 419 -54.99 12.78 20.66
CA GLY A 419 -55.97 12.01 19.90
C GLY A 419 -55.36 11.07 18.84
N GLY A 420 -56.00 9.90 18.68
CA GLY A 420 -55.52 8.82 17.81
C GLY A 420 -54.52 7.89 18.49
N SER A 421 -54.57 6.60 18.17
CA SER A 421 -53.61 5.59 18.65
C SER A 421 -53.12 4.78 17.45
N ALA A 422 -51.84 4.92 17.11
CA ALA A 422 -51.12 4.08 16.15
C ALA A 422 -50.07 3.23 16.89
N ASP A 423 -49.34 2.38 16.16
CA ASP A 423 -48.18 1.68 16.73
C ASP A 423 -47.20 2.72 17.30
N GLU A 424 -46.70 2.46 18.50
CA GLU A 424 -45.74 3.34 19.21
C GLU A 424 -46.31 4.73 19.59
N GLN A 425 -47.65 4.87 19.60
CA GLN A 425 -48.34 6.09 20.04
C GLN A 425 -49.41 5.80 21.10
N ILE A 426 -49.48 6.67 22.12
CA ILE A 426 -50.45 6.62 23.20
C ILE A 426 -51.41 7.80 23.04
N GLY A 427 -52.61 7.51 22.55
CA GLY A 427 -53.64 8.53 22.29
C GLY A 427 -54.29 9.07 23.56
N VAL A 428 -53.86 10.25 24.00
CA VAL A 428 -54.40 10.97 25.16
C VAL A 428 -55.06 12.27 24.71
N LEU A 429 -55.94 12.83 25.54
CA LEU A 429 -56.60 14.12 25.32
C LEU A 429 -56.16 15.11 26.40
N PRO A 430 -56.07 16.42 26.10
CA PRO A 430 -55.66 17.42 27.09
C PRO A 430 -56.51 17.46 28.36
N GLY A 431 -57.75 16.94 28.31
CA GLY A 431 -58.65 16.85 29.46
C GLY A 431 -58.61 15.52 30.22
N ASP A 432 -57.76 14.56 29.83
CA ASP A 432 -57.63 13.29 30.55
C ASP A 432 -56.99 13.51 31.92
N THR A 433 -57.50 12.83 32.93
CA THR A 433 -56.87 12.74 34.26
C THR A 433 -55.71 11.74 34.24
N ALA A 434 -54.79 11.84 35.21
CA ALA A 434 -53.67 10.93 35.43
C ALA A 434 -54.07 9.45 35.37
N ASP A 435 -55.22 9.08 35.97
CA ASP A 435 -55.76 7.72 35.92
C ASP A 435 -56.15 7.28 34.49
N GLN A 436 -56.71 8.21 33.70
CA GLN A 436 -57.11 7.94 32.32
C GLN A 436 -55.90 7.84 31.39
N VAL A 437 -54.87 8.65 31.62
CA VAL A 437 -53.57 8.55 30.93
C VAL A 437 -52.90 7.21 31.26
N ALA A 438 -52.95 6.77 32.52
CA ALA A 438 -52.46 5.47 32.95
C ALA A 438 -53.16 4.29 32.28
N ASP A 439 -54.49 4.32 32.18
CA ASP A 439 -55.24 3.26 31.51
C ASP A 439 -54.96 3.23 29.99
N LYS A 440 -54.87 4.39 29.34
CA LYS A 440 -54.52 4.49 27.91
C LYS A 440 -53.11 3.98 27.63
N THR A 441 -52.17 4.30 28.51
CA THR A 441 -50.79 3.80 28.44
C THR A 441 -50.74 2.28 28.59
N ARG A 442 -51.45 1.72 29.60
CA ARG A 442 -51.58 0.29 29.80
C ARG A 442 -52.14 -0.42 28.56
N VAL A 443 -53.17 0.15 27.93
CA VAL A 443 -53.79 -0.43 26.72
C VAL A 443 -52.82 -0.42 25.55
N ALA A 444 -52.13 0.70 25.31
CA ALA A 444 -51.15 0.81 24.23
C ALA A 444 -50.00 -0.21 24.39
N LEU A 445 -49.44 -0.30 25.60
CA LEU A 445 -48.35 -1.24 25.90
C LEU A 445 -48.78 -2.71 25.78
N ASN A 446 -49.98 -3.07 26.25
CA ASN A 446 -50.50 -4.43 26.07
C ASN A 446 -50.86 -4.75 24.62
N THR A 447 -51.18 -3.74 23.81
CA THR A 447 -51.46 -3.94 22.39
C THR A 447 -50.18 -4.19 21.61
N TYR A 448 -49.10 -3.47 21.95
CA TYR A 448 -47.81 -3.60 21.28
C TYR A 448 -47.01 -4.82 21.76
N PHE A 449 -46.91 -5.03 23.07
CA PHE A 449 -46.10 -6.10 23.67
C PHE A 449 -46.90 -7.37 24.06
N GLY A 450 -48.20 -7.42 23.76
CA GLY A 450 -49.07 -8.54 24.13
C GLY A 450 -49.81 -8.37 25.46
N PHE A 451 -50.90 -9.13 25.64
CA PHE A 451 -51.78 -9.02 26.81
C PHE A 451 -51.04 -9.32 28.13
N SER A 452 -51.26 -8.47 29.14
CA SER A 452 -50.72 -8.56 30.52
C SER A 452 -49.30 -8.01 30.75
N THR A 453 -48.66 -7.42 29.73
CA THR A 453 -47.37 -6.73 29.87
C THR A 453 -47.44 -5.48 30.76
N ALA A 454 -48.59 -4.80 30.80
CA ALA A 454 -48.84 -3.65 31.65
C ALA A 454 -50.14 -3.82 32.46
N SER A 455 -50.13 -3.41 33.73
CA SER A 455 -51.28 -3.41 34.64
C SER A 455 -51.38 -2.07 35.40
N ILE A 456 -52.55 -1.72 35.93
CA ILE A 456 -52.69 -0.55 36.83
C ILE A 456 -52.37 -0.98 38.25
N SER A 457 -51.60 -0.18 38.99
CA SER A 457 -51.26 -0.47 40.38
C SER A 457 -52.53 -0.50 41.24
N PRO A 458 -52.74 -1.54 42.06
CA PRO A 458 -53.91 -1.64 42.93
C PRO A 458 -53.91 -0.64 44.09
N SER A 459 -52.76 0.01 44.38
CA SER A 459 -52.63 1.02 45.43
C SER A 459 -52.71 2.46 44.92
N ASP A 460 -52.55 2.69 43.61
CA ASP A 460 -52.63 4.02 42.99
C ASP A 460 -52.99 3.88 41.50
N THR A 461 -54.16 4.38 41.10
CA THR A 461 -54.70 4.22 39.75
C THR A 461 -54.00 5.05 38.68
N SER A 462 -53.17 6.01 39.09
CA SER A 462 -52.32 6.81 38.20
C SER A 462 -51.00 6.11 37.85
N VAL A 463 -50.76 4.93 38.43
CA VAL A 463 -49.51 4.17 38.28
C VAL A 463 -49.70 2.98 37.37
N VAL A 464 -48.86 2.87 36.33
CA VAL A 464 -48.75 1.69 35.47
C VAL A 464 -47.60 0.81 35.97
N VAL A 465 -47.90 -0.46 36.21
CA VAL A 465 -46.95 -1.51 36.62
C VAL A 465 -46.66 -2.40 35.41
N ILE A 466 -45.39 -2.50 35.04
CA ILE A 466 -44.92 -3.39 33.98
C ILE A 466 -44.56 -4.75 34.59
N SER A 467 -45.11 -5.81 34.03
CA SER A 467 -44.90 -7.19 34.46
C SER A 467 -44.57 -8.06 33.26
N GLY A 468 -43.64 -9.01 33.40
CA GLY A 468 -43.28 -9.95 32.33
C GLY A 468 -42.20 -9.47 31.36
N LEU A 469 -41.72 -8.22 31.45
CA LEU A 469 -40.60 -7.76 30.65
C LEU A 469 -39.27 -8.03 31.37
N THR A 470 -38.73 -9.23 31.17
CA THR A 470 -37.35 -9.57 31.51
C THR A 470 -36.75 -10.30 30.32
N VAL A 471 -36.25 -9.56 29.33
CA VAL A 471 -35.22 -10.11 28.43
C VAL A 471 -33.89 -9.80 29.10
N ALA A 472 -33.48 -10.65 30.04
CA ALA A 472 -32.14 -10.62 30.59
C ALA A 472 -31.31 -11.68 29.85
N GLY A 473 -30.34 -11.20 29.07
CA GLY A 473 -29.37 -12.04 28.37
C GLY A 473 -29.44 -11.84 26.86
N VAL A 474 -28.49 -11.04 26.36
CA VAL A 474 -28.15 -10.81 24.94
C VAL A 474 -29.27 -10.27 24.02
N THR A 475 -29.14 -9.01 23.62
CA THR A 475 -29.63 -8.56 22.31
C THR A 475 -28.92 -9.41 21.25
N PRO A 476 -29.63 -10.07 20.31
CA PRO A 476 -28.98 -10.74 19.19
C PRO A 476 -28.12 -9.72 18.44
N ALA A 477 -26.81 -9.87 18.52
CA ALA A 477 -25.84 -9.13 17.74
C ALA A 477 -25.06 -10.14 16.89
N SER A 478 -24.64 -9.75 15.70
CA SER A 478 -23.83 -10.59 14.82
C SER A 478 -22.54 -11.05 15.54
N GLY A 479 -22.17 -12.33 15.39
CA GLY A 479 -20.88 -12.88 15.86
C GLY A 479 -20.87 -13.59 17.22
N ASN A 480 -22.01 -13.75 17.91
CA ASN A 480 -22.05 -14.49 19.18
C ASN A 480 -22.00 -16.01 18.97
N ALA A 481 -20.99 -16.68 19.56
CA ALA A 481 -20.85 -18.16 19.51
C ALA A 481 -21.84 -18.92 20.41
N VAL A 482 -22.44 -18.24 21.39
CA VAL A 482 -23.50 -18.77 22.28
C VAL A 482 -24.56 -17.70 22.47
N LEU A 483 -25.81 -18.04 22.22
CA LEU A 483 -26.98 -17.20 22.48
C LEU A 483 -27.81 -17.84 23.59
N THR A 484 -27.98 -17.13 24.71
CA THR A 484 -28.84 -17.57 25.82
C THR A 484 -29.98 -16.59 25.97
N LEU A 485 -31.18 -17.01 25.59
CA LEU A 485 -32.40 -16.24 25.78
C LEU A 485 -33.17 -16.80 26.98
N THR A 486 -33.72 -15.92 27.80
CA THR A 486 -34.61 -16.28 28.91
C THR A 486 -35.79 -15.33 28.90
N GLY A 487 -37.02 -15.85 28.88
CA GLY A 487 -38.22 -15.03 28.77
C GLY A 487 -39.50 -15.86 28.69
N ASP A 488 -40.60 -15.18 28.44
CA ASP A 488 -41.89 -15.80 28.14
C ASP A 488 -41.85 -16.60 26.83
N VAL A 489 -42.64 -17.67 26.74
CA VAL A 489 -42.63 -18.60 25.59
C VAL A 489 -42.99 -17.90 24.27
N ASP A 490 -43.93 -16.96 24.27
CA ASP A 490 -44.34 -16.27 23.04
C ASP A 490 -43.26 -15.28 22.59
N MET A 491 -42.60 -14.62 23.54
CA MET A 491 -41.47 -13.74 23.27
C MET A 491 -40.24 -14.52 22.76
N LEU A 492 -39.95 -15.68 23.33
CA LEU A 492 -38.86 -16.55 22.88
C LEU A 492 -39.12 -17.06 21.46
N ASN A 493 -40.35 -17.49 21.16
CA ASN A 493 -40.72 -17.93 19.82
C ASN A 493 -40.63 -16.81 18.79
N GLN A 494 -41.03 -15.58 19.14
CA GLN A 494 -40.89 -14.42 18.26
C GLN A 494 -39.43 -14.01 18.06
N ALA A 495 -38.59 -14.08 19.11
CA ALA A 495 -37.17 -13.74 19.03
C ALA A 495 -36.34 -14.77 18.24
N LEU A 496 -36.80 -16.02 18.17
CA LEU A 496 -36.12 -17.11 17.44
C LEU A 496 -36.66 -17.31 16.02
N ASP A 497 -37.76 -16.64 15.64
CA ASP A 497 -38.28 -16.67 14.28
C ASP A 497 -37.30 -15.97 13.33
N GLY A 498 -36.80 -16.71 12.34
CA GLY A 498 -35.79 -16.21 11.40
C GLY A 498 -34.34 -16.25 11.88
N LEU A 499 -33.97 -17.13 12.81
CA LEU A 499 -32.57 -17.37 13.21
C LEU A 499 -31.67 -17.56 11.98
N THR A 500 -30.64 -16.71 11.85
CA THR A 500 -29.66 -16.76 10.75
C THR A 500 -28.27 -17.15 11.26
N PHE A 501 -27.48 -17.76 10.39
CA PHE A 501 -26.04 -17.99 10.60
C PHE A 501 -25.30 -17.65 9.30
N VAL A 502 -24.03 -17.26 9.44
CA VAL A 502 -23.12 -17.03 8.32
C VAL A 502 -21.92 -17.96 8.51
N PRO A 503 -21.60 -18.83 7.55
CA PRO A 503 -20.36 -19.59 7.59
C PRO A 503 -19.16 -18.64 7.68
N ASN A 504 -18.14 -18.99 8.45
CA ASN A 504 -16.89 -18.26 8.39
C ASN A 504 -16.34 -18.34 6.97
N ARG A 505 -15.71 -17.25 6.51
CA ARG A 505 -14.98 -17.22 5.25
C ARG A 505 -13.95 -18.36 5.24
N ASP A 506 -13.86 -19.05 4.11
CA ASP A 506 -12.93 -20.16 3.84
C ASP A 506 -13.10 -21.39 4.77
N TYR A 507 -14.25 -21.53 5.45
CA TYR A 507 -14.57 -22.75 6.20
C TYR A 507 -15.40 -23.71 5.34
N ALA A 508 -14.85 -24.91 5.08
CA ALA A 508 -15.60 -26.03 4.54
C ALA A 508 -15.64 -27.17 5.57
N GLY A 509 -16.83 -27.73 5.82
CA GLY A 509 -16.97 -28.86 6.75
C GLY A 509 -18.28 -28.88 7.54
N PRO A 510 -18.45 -29.95 8.36
CA PRO A 510 -19.62 -30.09 9.21
C PRO A 510 -19.53 -29.17 10.43
N ALA A 511 -20.58 -28.38 10.62
CA ALA A 511 -20.83 -27.58 11.80
C ALA A 511 -22.15 -27.99 12.45
N SER A 512 -22.42 -27.49 13.65
CA SER A 512 -23.71 -27.72 14.29
C SER A 512 -24.09 -26.60 15.24
N VAL A 513 -25.38 -26.31 15.34
CA VAL A 513 -25.95 -25.45 16.37
C VAL A 513 -26.65 -26.35 17.38
N THR A 514 -26.23 -26.29 18.64
CA THR A 514 -26.91 -26.98 19.74
C THR A 514 -27.90 -26.02 20.38
N ILE A 515 -29.16 -26.42 20.47
CA ILE A 515 -30.22 -25.65 21.12
C ILE A 515 -30.55 -26.36 22.43
N LEU A 516 -30.32 -25.68 23.55
CA LEU A 516 -30.69 -26.14 24.88
C LEU A 516 -31.88 -25.32 25.35
N THR A 517 -33.03 -25.96 25.59
CA THR A 517 -34.17 -25.32 26.26
C THR A 517 -34.28 -25.84 27.70
N ALA A 518 -34.60 -24.97 28.64
CA ALA A 518 -34.73 -25.33 30.05
C ALA A 518 -35.92 -24.60 30.71
N ASP A 519 -36.72 -25.32 31.49
CA ASP A 519 -37.95 -24.82 32.11
C ASP A 519 -37.75 -24.04 33.43
N LEU A 520 -36.50 -23.75 33.81
CA LEU A 520 -36.08 -23.03 35.02
C LEU A 520 -36.70 -23.53 36.34
N GLY A 521 -37.24 -24.75 36.39
CA GLY A 521 -37.55 -25.46 37.63
C GLY A 521 -38.63 -24.83 38.53
N GLN A 522 -39.70 -24.24 37.97
CA GLN A 522 -40.71 -23.43 38.69
C GLN A 522 -41.38 -24.10 39.93
N PHE A 523 -41.31 -25.42 40.10
CA PHE A 523 -41.98 -26.15 41.21
C PHE A 523 -41.05 -26.78 42.25
N THR A 524 -39.76 -26.45 42.28
CA THR A 524 -38.87 -26.92 43.37
C THR A 524 -38.97 -26.02 44.60
N PHE A 525 -39.28 -26.63 45.76
CA PHE A 525 -39.53 -25.97 47.05
C PHE A 525 -38.30 -25.29 47.69
N ASP A 526 -37.10 -25.41 47.11
CA ASP A 526 -35.84 -24.88 47.64
C ASP A 526 -35.05 -24.14 46.54
N PRO A 527 -34.77 -22.82 46.71
CA PRO A 527 -33.96 -22.03 45.78
C PRO A 527 -32.53 -22.55 45.56
N LEU A 528 -31.98 -23.36 46.47
CA LEU A 528 -30.64 -23.96 46.35
C LEU A 528 -30.64 -25.36 45.72
N GLY A 529 -31.82 -25.86 45.31
CA GLY A 529 -32.02 -27.21 44.77
C GLY A 529 -32.92 -27.27 43.53
N GLN A 530 -32.91 -26.22 42.70
CA GLN A 530 -33.70 -26.17 41.46
C GLN A 530 -33.28 -27.28 40.49
N ILE A 531 -34.25 -28.12 40.09
CA ILE A 531 -34.07 -29.15 39.07
C ILE A 531 -34.71 -28.62 37.78
N ASN A 532 -33.89 -28.08 36.89
CA ASN A 532 -34.32 -27.69 35.56
C ASN A 532 -34.47 -28.96 34.71
N ARG A 533 -35.58 -29.10 33.99
CA ARG A 533 -35.66 -30.08 32.90
C ARG A 533 -35.15 -29.42 31.63
N GLN A 534 -34.29 -30.16 30.93
CA GLN A 534 -33.63 -29.70 29.72
C GLN A 534 -34.08 -30.54 28.54
N ASP A 535 -34.26 -29.87 27.40
CA ASP A 535 -34.33 -30.50 26.09
C ASP A 535 -33.16 -30.01 25.24
N VAL A 536 -32.57 -30.91 24.46
CA VAL A 536 -31.37 -30.63 23.67
C VAL A 536 -31.59 -31.10 22.24
N ASP A 537 -31.65 -30.14 21.34
CA ASP A 537 -31.66 -30.37 19.91
C ASP A 537 -30.34 -29.98 19.27
N THR A 538 -30.03 -30.58 18.13
CA THR A 538 -28.85 -30.23 17.35
C THR A 538 -29.23 -30.06 15.88
N VAL A 539 -28.97 -28.88 15.34
CA VAL A 539 -29.07 -28.61 13.91
C VAL A 539 -27.71 -28.87 13.28
N LEU A 540 -27.61 -29.87 12.41
CA LEU A 540 -26.41 -30.13 11.63
C LEU A 540 -26.35 -29.18 10.44
N ILE A 541 -25.20 -28.54 10.25
CA ILE A 541 -24.90 -27.63 9.14
C ILE A 541 -23.78 -28.29 8.34
N ASN A 542 -23.96 -28.41 7.03
CA ASN A 542 -22.91 -28.88 6.14
C ASN A 542 -22.47 -27.73 5.24
N VAL A 543 -21.29 -27.16 5.50
CA VAL A 543 -20.73 -26.11 4.65
C VAL A 543 -19.98 -26.78 3.51
N LEU A 544 -20.44 -26.55 2.29
CA LEU A 544 -19.85 -27.13 1.07
C LEU A 544 -18.57 -26.38 0.70
N PRO A 545 -17.52 -27.07 0.23
CA PRO A 545 -16.35 -26.41 -0.32
C PRO A 545 -16.70 -25.69 -1.63
N VAL A 546 -15.99 -24.60 -1.90
CA VAL A 546 -15.98 -23.86 -3.17
C VAL A 546 -14.51 -23.82 -3.60
N ASN A 547 -14.22 -24.01 -4.89
CA ASN A 547 -12.87 -23.89 -5.40
C ASN A 547 -12.46 -22.42 -5.44
N ASP A 548 -11.47 -22.02 -4.64
CA ASP A 548 -10.88 -20.69 -4.69
C ASP A 548 -9.70 -20.65 -5.69
N PRO A 549 -9.36 -19.48 -6.27
CA PRO A 549 -8.25 -19.38 -7.20
C PRO A 549 -6.89 -19.62 -6.51
N PRO A 550 -5.93 -20.25 -7.22
CA PRO A 550 -4.60 -20.45 -6.69
C PRO A 550 -3.85 -19.12 -6.57
N THR A 551 -2.80 -19.08 -5.74
CA THR A 551 -1.95 -17.88 -5.59
C THR A 551 -0.57 -18.07 -6.22
N ILE A 552 0.07 -16.96 -6.56
CA ILE A 552 1.49 -16.87 -6.92
C ILE A 552 1.98 -15.45 -6.61
N ASP A 553 3.20 -15.30 -6.11
CA ASP A 553 3.76 -13.98 -5.83
C ASP A 553 4.04 -13.19 -7.13
N PRO A 554 4.04 -11.84 -7.08
CA PRO A 554 4.46 -11.02 -8.21
C PRO A 554 5.89 -11.33 -8.65
N LEU A 555 6.12 -11.40 -9.97
CA LEU A 555 7.44 -11.65 -10.55
C LEU A 555 8.12 -10.34 -10.95
N ALA A 556 9.42 -10.24 -10.72
CA ALA A 556 10.20 -9.07 -11.10
C ALA A 556 10.63 -9.14 -12.57
N ASN A 557 10.73 -7.97 -13.21
CA ASN A 557 11.27 -7.86 -14.56
C ASN A 557 12.76 -8.24 -14.59
N VAL A 558 13.19 -8.83 -15.70
CA VAL A 558 14.58 -9.25 -15.94
C VAL A 558 15.18 -8.45 -17.09
N ALA A 559 16.44 -8.04 -16.95
CA ALA A 559 17.24 -7.50 -18.04
C ALA A 559 18.41 -8.45 -18.29
N LEU A 560 18.64 -8.78 -19.56
CA LEU A 560 19.71 -9.67 -19.99
C LEU A 560 20.36 -9.16 -21.27
N HIS A 561 21.59 -9.60 -21.53
CA HIS A 561 22.31 -9.31 -22.76
C HIS A 561 22.04 -10.44 -23.76
N GLU A 562 21.85 -10.10 -25.05
CA GLU A 562 21.55 -11.08 -26.09
C GLU A 562 22.66 -12.13 -26.23
N ASP A 563 23.90 -11.71 -25.99
CA ASP A 563 25.12 -12.53 -26.02
C ASP A 563 25.70 -12.79 -24.62
N GLU A 564 24.88 -13.01 -23.59
CA GLU A 564 25.43 -13.48 -22.31
C GLU A 564 26.23 -14.78 -22.52
N GLU A 565 27.55 -14.60 -22.53
CA GLU A 565 28.54 -15.58 -22.97
C GLU A 565 28.51 -16.80 -22.04
N PRO A 566 28.28 -18.02 -22.56
CA PRO A 566 28.67 -19.21 -21.85
C PRO A 566 30.12 -19.47 -22.23
N VAL A 567 31.01 -19.19 -21.28
CA VAL A 567 32.33 -19.80 -21.22
C VAL A 567 32.11 -21.32 -21.21
N ILE A 568 32.18 -21.93 -22.41
CA ILE A 568 32.14 -23.35 -22.80
C ILE A 568 30.89 -23.76 -23.63
N ALA A 569 31.12 -23.94 -24.93
CA ALA A 569 30.38 -24.80 -25.87
C ALA A 569 29.09 -24.28 -26.57
N GLY A 570 28.82 -22.96 -26.62
CA GLY A 570 27.81 -22.40 -27.53
C GLY A 570 26.35 -22.77 -27.20
N VAL A 571 26.06 -23.05 -25.92
CA VAL A 571 24.71 -23.24 -25.37
C VAL A 571 24.28 -21.95 -24.68
N PRO A 572 23.20 -21.25 -25.09
CA PRO A 572 22.78 -19.99 -24.47
C PRO A 572 22.70 -20.07 -22.94
N ALA A 573 23.11 -19.01 -22.25
CA ALA A 573 23.03 -18.95 -20.79
C ALA A 573 21.56 -19.07 -20.35
N THR A 574 21.23 -20.14 -19.62
CA THR A 574 19.87 -20.35 -19.10
C THR A 574 19.69 -19.47 -17.87
N GLN A 575 18.67 -18.61 -17.94
CA GLN A 575 18.21 -17.81 -16.81
C GLN A 575 17.14 -18.59 -16.05
N THR A 576 17.34 -18.69 -14.73
CA THR A 576 16.40 -19.34 -13.82
C THR A 576 15.76 -18.31 -12.90
N ILE A 577 14.43 -18.24 -12.88
CA ILE A 577 13.65 -17.43 -11.95
C ILE A 577 13.01 -18.33 -10.91
N SER A 578 13.17 -17.99 -9.63
CA SER A 578 12.43 -18.64 -8.55
C SER A 578 10.99 -18.13 -8.53
N LEU A 579 10.05 -19.07 -8.50
CA LEU A 579 8.63 -18.82 -8.28
C LEU A 579 8.34 -19.05 -6.79
N THR A 580 7.57 -18.17 -6.16
CA THR A 580 7.21 -18.25 -4.74
C THR A 580 5.72 -17.94 -4.54
N GLY A 581 5.21 -18.28 -3.36
CA GLY A 581 3.82 -18.01 -2.99
C GLY A 581 2.81 -18.85 -3.77
N ILE A 582 3.24 -20.01 -4.29
CA ILE A 582 2.35 -20.93 -5.02
C ILE A 582 1.48 -21.68 -4.02
N THR A 583 0.17 -21.46 -4.00
CA THR A 583 -0.78 -22.24 -3.18
C THR A 583 -2.05 -22.53 -3.97
N ALA A 584 -2.82 -23.53 -3.55
CA ALA A 584 -4.13 -23.82 -4.16
C ALA A 584 -5.18 -22.76 -3.80
N GLY A 585 -4.95 -22.03 -2.70
CA GLY A 585 -5.87 -21.05 -2.16
C GLY A 585 -5.70 -20.96 -0.63
N PRO A 586 -6.80 -20.78 0.13
CA PRO A 586 -6.79 -20.88 1.60
C PRO A 586 -6.33 -22.26 2.09
N ILE A 587 -5.90 -22.37 3.35
CA ILE A 587 -5.26 -23.58 3.91
C ILE A 587 -6.12 -24.87 3.87
N ASN A 588 -7.42 -24.74 3.64
CA ASN A 588 -8.37 -25.85 3.51
C ASN A 588 -8.48 -26.40 2.08
N GLU A 589 -7.75 -25.84 1.13
CA GLU A 589 -7.62 -26.33 -0.24
C GLU A 589 -6.28 -27.04 -0.41
N LEU A 590 -6.34 -28.29 -0.87
CA LEU A 590 -5.20 -29.20 -0.95
C LEU A 590 -5.09 -29.82 -2.34
N GLU A 591 -5.65 -29.16 -3.35
CA GLU A 591 -5.75 -29.74 -4.68
C GLU A 591 -4.40 -29.73 -5.38
N PRO A 592 -4.14 -30.72 -6.26
CA PRO A 592 -2.96 -30.71 -7.09
C PRO A 592 -2.87 -29.42 -7.92
N LEU A 593 -1.67 -28.87 -8.02
CA LEU A 593 -1.38 -27.66 -8.79
C LEU A 593 -0.55 -28.00 -10.02
N SER A 594 -0.79 -27.26 -11.10
CA SER A 594 0.03 -27.26 -12.28
C SER A 594 0.51 -25.85 -12.60
N VAL A 595 1.76 -25.72 -13.02
CA VAL A 595 2.38 -24.44 -13.37
C VAL A 595 2.88 -24.53 -14.81
N ALA A 596 2.46 -23.58 -15.62
CA ALA A 596 2.88 -23.44 -17.01
C ALA A 596 3.38 -22.01 -17.25
N ALA A 597 4.35 -21.86 -18.15
CA ALA A 597 4.85 -20.55 -18.56
C ALA A 597 5.01 -20.51 -20.08
N ALA A 598 4.63 -19.39 -20.69
CA ALA A 598 4.80 -19.16 -22.12
C ALA A 598 5.03 -17.67 -22.41
N PRO A 599 5.77 -17.34 -23.48
CA PRO A 599 5.85 -15.97 -23.97
C PRO A 599 4.46 -15.44 -24.35
N ALA A 600 4.15 -14.21 -23.95
CA ALA A 600 2.93 -13.52 -24.33
C ALA A 600 3.02 -12.99 -25.78
N PRO A 601 1.92 -12.97 -26.56
CA PRO A 601 1.94 -12.40 -27.90
C PRO A 601 2.34 -10.92 -27.93
N GLY A 602 3.21 -10.56 -28.87
CA GLY A 602 3.62 -9.19 -29.13
C GLY A 602 4.52 -9.08 -30.38
N THR A 603 4.96 -7.89 -30.72
CA THR A 603 5.79 -7.64 -31.91
C THR A 603 6.89 -6.64 -31.61
N ASN A 604 8.12 -6.94 -31.99
CA ASN A 604 9.25 -6.01 -31.94
C ASN A 604 9.51 -5.47 -33.35
N ILE A 605 9.68 -4.15 -33.47
CA ILE A 605 9.96 -3.45 -34.72
C ILE A 605 11.20 -2.60 -34.52
N ALA A 606 12.34 -3.06 -35.03
CA ALA A 606 13.56 -2.26 -35.08
C ALA A 606 13.44 -1.21 -36.20
N VAL A 607 13.84 0.03 -35.92
CA VAL A 607 13.74 1.15 -36.87
C VAL A 607 15.11 1.70 -37.26
N SER A 608 15.26 2.07 -38.53
CA SER A 608 16.45 2.72 -39.09
C SER A 608 16.46 4.24 -38.86
N VAL A 609 17.51 4.93 -39.31
CA VAL A 609 17.76 6.37 -39.09
C VAL A 609 16.74 7.29 -39.79
N GLY A 610 16.59 8.50 -39.26
CA GLY A 610 15.47 9.42 -39.51
C GLY A 610 15.14 9.74 -40.96
N SER A 611 16.12 9.86 -41.86
CA SER A 611 15.86 10.13 -43.28
C SER A 611 15.26 8.96 -44.07
N ARG A 612 15.50 7.73 -43.61
CA ARG A 612 15.09 6.50 -44.30
C ARG A 612 13.66 6.12 -43.97
N VAL A 613 13.21 6.40 -42.75
CA VAL A 613 11.88 6.00 -42.28
C VAL A 613 10.75 6.90 -42.80
N VAL A 614 11.03 8.14 -43.22
CA VAL A 614 9.99 9.08 -43.71
C VAL A 614 9.22 8.48 -44.89
N ASN A 615 7.89 8.66 -44.89
CA ASN A 615 6.90 8.09 -45.81
C ASN A 615 6.66 6.59 -45.68
N ASN A 616 7.35 5.90 -44.77
CA ASN A 616 7.01 4.53 -44.42
C ASN A 616 5.89 4.49 -43.38
N THR A 617 5.31 3.30 -43.20
CA THR A 617 4.15 3.09 -42.34
C THR A 617 4.30 1.83 -41.47
N ILE A 618 3.69 1.88 -40.29
CA ILE A 618 3.38 0.74 -39.45
C ILE A 618 1.85 0.62 -39.45
N THR A 619 1.33 -0.52 -39.85
CA THR A 619 -0.11 -0.82 -39.78
C THR A 619 -0.35 -1.82 -38.66
N ILE A 620 -1.22 -1.44 -37.73
CA ILE A 620 -1.69 -2.30 -36.64
C ILE A 620 -3.13 -2.69 -36.97
N GLY A 621 -3.36 -3.99 -37.15
CA GLY A 621 -4.67 -4.55 -37.43
C GLY A 621 -5.67 -4.29 -36.30
N ALA A 622 -6.95 -4.53 -36.57
CA ALA A 622 -8.00 -4.36 -35.57
C ALA A 622 -7.67 -5.11 -34.25
N VAL A 623 -7.56 -4.36 -33.15
CA VAL A 623 -7.28 -4.91 -31.82
C VAL A 623 -8.60 -5.17 -31.13
N SER A 624 -8.87 -6.45 -30.81
CA SER A 624 -10.13 -6.86 -30.16
C SER A 624 -10.41 -6.04 -28.91
N GLY A 625 -11.63 -5.50 -28.81
CA GLY A 625 -12.05 -4.66 -27.69
C GLY A 625 -11.57 -3.21 -27.72
N LEU A 626 -10.71 -2.81 -28.66
CA LEU A 626 -10.22 -1.43 -28.81
C LEU A 626 -10.58 -0.82 -30.16
N THR A 627 -10.20 -1.46 -31.27
CA THR A 627 -10.44 -0.94 -32.63
C THR A 627 -11.20 -1.94 -33.50
N THR A 628 -11.97 -1.43 -34.46
CA THR A 628 -12.78 -2.26 -35.39
C THR A 628 -12.23 -2.29 -36.81
N ALA A 629 -11.14 -1.57 -37.06
CA ALA A 629 -10.47 -1.48 -38.35
C ALA A 629 -8.96 -1.32 -38.12
N ASP A 630 -8.20 -1.60 -39.18
CA ASP A 630 -6.74 -1.43 -39.18
C ASP A 630 -6.39 0.06 -39.07
N THR A 631 -5.37 0.35 -38.24
CA THR A 631 -4.85 1.69 -38.05
C THR A 631 -3.48 1.80 -38.70
N VAL A 632 -3.36 2.73 -39.65
CA VAL A 632 -2.11 3.03 -40.35
C VAL A 632 -1.44 4.23 -39.69
N PHE A 633 -0.23 4.02 -39.20
CA PHE A 633 0.65 5.06 -38.72
C PHE A 633 1.71 5.40 -39.76
N THR A 634 2.03 6.68 -39.94
CA THR A 634 2.95 7.15 -40.98
C THR A 634 4.07 7.99 -40.40
N PHE A 635 5.32 7.69 -40.77
CA PHE A 635 6.48 8.52 -40.45
C PHE A 635 6.49 9.75 -41.36
N VAL A 636 6.47 10.95 -40.78
CA VAL A 636 6.41 12.22 -41.51
C VAL A 636 7.60 13.12 -41.16
N ASP A 637 8.08 13.88 -42.14
CA ASP A 637 9.08 14.92 -41.91
C ASP A 637 8.45 16.09 -41.13
N ALA A 638 8.93 16.31 -39.91
CA ALA A 638 8.48 17.39 -39.02
C ALA A 638 8.75 18.80 -39.58
N GLY A 639 9.72 18.96 -40.48
CA GLY A 639 9.97 20.21 -41.20
C GLY A 639 8.95 20.47 -42.32
N SER A 640 8.32 19.41 -42.84
CA SER A 640 7.32 19.48 -43.91
C SER A 640 5.87 19.44 -43.39
N VAL A 641 5.64 18.89 -42.20
CA VAL A 641 4.31 18.78 -41.56
C VAL A 641 4.31 19.52 -40.23
N SER A 642 3.81 20.76 -40.24
CA SER A 642 3.83 21.64 -39.07
C SER A 642 2.91 21.21 -37.92
N THR A 643 1.92 20.35 -38.20
CA THR A 643 0.98 19.80 -37.22
C THR A 643 0.66 18.34 -37.57
N PRO A 644 1.45 17.39 -37.08
CA PRO A 644 1.19 15.96 -37.28
C PRO A 644 -0.18 15.56 -36.72
N GLY A 645 -0.91 14.72 -37.45
CA GLY A 645 -2.15 14.11 -37.01
C GLY A 645 -1.92 12.99 -35.98
N PRO A 646 -3.00 12.43 -35.41
CA PRO A 646 -2.94 11.46 -34.31
C PRO A 646 -2.32 10.10 -34.68
N THR A 647 -2.10 9.83 -35.97
CA THR A 647 -1.44 8.61 -36.48
C THR A 647 -0.16 8.94 -37.27
N GLN A 648 0.45 10.09 -37.00
CA GLN A 648 1.68 10.50 -37.69
C GLN A 648 2.83 10.61 -36.70
N PHE A 649 3.95 9.96 -37.02
CA PHE A 649 5.19 10.01 -36.25
C PHE A 649 6.05 11.17 -36.77
N PRO A 650 6.21 12.27 -36.01
CA PRO A 650 7.03 13.39 -36.47
C PRO A 650 8.52 13.06 -36.35
N ILE A 651 9.24 13.04 -37.47
CA ILE A 651 10.67 12.75 -37.52
C ILE A 651 11.44 13.98 -37.96
N ILE A 652 12.52 14.30 -37.24
CA ILE A 652 13.43 15.39 -37.61
C ILE A 652 14.48 14.82 -38.57
N VAL A 653 14.41 15.21 -39.84
CA VAL A 653 15.34 14.75 -40.89
C VAL A 653 16.66 15.53 -40.91
N GLY A 654 16.80 16.52 -40.02
CA GLY A 654 17.92 17.44 -39.95
C GLY A 654 17.87 18.53 -41.02
N ASN A 655 18.51 19.67 -40.75
CA ASN A 655 18.65 20.76 -41.71
C ASN A 655 20.05 21.35 -41.61
N ALA A 656 20.86 21.11 -42.65
CA ALA A 656 22.24 21.55 -42.73
C ALA A 656 22.41 23.09 -42.69
N VAL A 657 21.35 23.85 -42.96
CA VAL A 657 21.33 25.33 -42.93
C VAL A 657 21.06 25.86 -41.53
N THR A 658 20.27 25.16 -40.71
CA THR A 658 19.90 25.58 -39.34
C THR A 658 20.67 24.86 -38.24
N GLY A 659 21.48 23.85 -38.59
CA GLY A 659 22.24 23.05 -37.62
C GLY A 659 21.38 22.13 -36.75
N THR A 660 20.13 21.86 -37.16
CA THR A 660 19.22 20.97 -36.44
C THR A 660 19.66 19.52 -36.62
N ALA A 661 19.88 18.80 -35.51
CA ALA A 661 20.28 17.40 -35.52
C ALA A 661 19.15 16.49 -36.04
N VAL A 662 19.53 15.42 -36.73
CA VAL A 662 18.61 14.36 -37.19
C VAL A 662 18.14 13.56 -35.97
N SER A 663 16.88 13.11 -35.94
CA SER A 663 16.39 12.19 -34.91
C SER A 663 17.25 10.90 -34.89
N SER A 664 17.73 10.51 -33.72
CA SER A 664 18.37 9.20 -33.51
C SER A 664 17.33 8.07 -33.63
N THR A 665 17.79 6.84 -33.87
CA THR A 665 16.93 5.65 -33.92
C THR A 665 16.13 5.44 -32.63
N LEU A 666 16.74 5.66 -31.46
CA LEU A 666 16.06 5.67 -30.16
C LEU A 666 14.97 6.74 -30.08
N GLN A 667 15.23 7.96 -30.56
CA GLN A 667 14.23 9.02 -30.56
C GLN A 667 13.04 8.67 -31.47
N ILE A 668 13.31 8.07 -32.64
CA ILE A 668 12.27 7.63 -33.57
C ILE A 668 11.38 6.56 -32.92
N ALA A 669 11.96 5.56 -32.26
CA ALA A 669 11.21 4.53 -31.54
C ALA A 669 10.38 5.14 -30.39
N SER A 670 10.97 6.06 -29.61
CA SER A 670 10.30 6.81 -28.53
C SER A 670 9.11 7.62 -29.02
N ASP A 671 9.27 8.38 -30.09
CA ASP A 671 8.20 9.21 -30.67
C ASP A 671 7.08 8.33 -31.24
N ALA A 672 7.45 7.23 -31.90
CA ALA A 672 6.48 6.28 -32.44
C ALA A 672 5.65 5.60 -31.33
N ALA A 673 6.30 5.09 -30.28
CA ALA A 673 5.59 4.49 -29.15
C ALA A 673 4.66 5.49 -28.44
N THR A 674 5.10 6.73 -28.29
CA THR A 674 4.28 7.81 -27.71
C THR A 674 3.00 8.06 -28.52
N VAL A 675 3.12 8.15 -29.84
CA VAL A 675 1.98 8.36 -30.73
C VAL A 675 1.03 7.15 -30.73
N ILE A 676 1.57 5.92 -30.76
CA ILE A 676 0.77 4.69 -30.69
C ILE A 676 -0.01 4.63 -29.38
N ASN A 677 0.66 4.83 -28.24
CA ASN A 677 0.01 4.83 -26.93
C ASN A 677 -1.05 5.92 -26.82
N THR A 678 -0.74 7.15 -27.26
CA THR A 678 -1.71 8.25 -27.26
C THR A 678 -2.94 7.91 -28.09
N TYR A 679 -2.75 7.30 -29.27
CA TYR A 679 -3.85 6.85 -30.11
C TYR A 679 -4.70 5.80 -29.38
N PHE A 680 -4.12 4.71 -28.89
CA PHE A 680 -4.88 3.64 -28.25
C PHE A 680 -5.48 4.02 -26.89
N TYR A 681 -4.86 4.91 -26.13
CA TYR A 681 -5.47 5.52 -24.95
C TYR A 681 -6.74 6.29 -25.31
N SER A 682 -6.75 7.01 -26.43
CA SER A 682 -7.97 7.66 -26.93
C SER A 682 -9.07 6.67 -27.35
N GLN A 683 -8.71 5.40 -27.59
CA GLN A 683 -9.65 4.31 -27.92
C GLN A 683 -10.06 3.48 -26.68
N GLY A 684 -9.58 3.83 -25.47
CA GLY A 684 -9.96 3.16 -24.22
C GLY A 684 -8.96 2.10 -23.71
N ALA A 685 -7.73 2.07 -24.23
CA ALA A 685 -6.67 1.26 -23.62
C ALA A 685 -6.42 1.68 -22.15
N VAL A 686 -6.11 0.72 -21.28
CA VAL A 686 -5.80 0.96 -19.85
C VAL A 686 -4.31 0.77 -19.51
N SER A 687 -3.51 0.34 -20.49
CA SER A 687 -2.07 0.10 -20.37
C SER A 687 -1.35 0.46 -21.67
N ASP A 688 -0.03 0.64 -21.59
CA ASP A 688 0.79 0.92 -22.77
C ASP A 688 0.71 -0.24 -23.79
N VAL A 689 0.35 0.12 -25.03
CA VAL A 689 0.32 -0.79 -26.19
C VAL A 689 1.70 -0.92 -26.82
N ALA A 690 2.49 0.15 -26.81
CA ALA A 690 3.84 0.23 -27.33
C ALA A 690 4.85 0.61 -26.24
N ARG A 691 6.02 -0.01 -26.30
CA ARG A 691 7.17 0.19 -25.40
C ARG A 691 8.42 0.37 -26.25
N VAL A 692 9.50 0.83 -25.62
CA VAL A 692 10.76 1.11 -26.33
C VAL A 692 11.92 0.48 -25.60
N LEU A 693 12.80 -0.14 -26.39
CA LEU A 693 14.14 -0.55 -25.97
C LEU A 693 15.09 -0.22 -27.12
N GLU A 694 16.03 0.69 -26.89
CA GLU A 694 16.96 1.17 -27.92
C GLU A 694 16.21 1.65 -29.19
N ASN A 695 16.57 1.14 -30.38
CA ASN A 695 15.91 1.42 -31.66
C ASN A 695 14.66 0.56 -31.91
N THR A 696 14.13 -0.15 -30.92
CA THR A 696 13.02 -1.09 -31.09
C THR A 696 11.74 -0.58 -30.46
N ILE A 697 10.66 -0.58 -31.25
CA ILE A 697 9.29 -0.41 -30.79
C ILE A 697 8.74 -1.81 -30.48
N SER A 698 8.39 -2.08 -29.23
CA SER A 698 7.77 -3.34 -28.82
C SER A 698 6.27 -3.15 -28.58
N LEU A 699 5.45 -3.81 -29.37
CA LEU A 699 3.99 -3.78 -29.33
C LEU A 699 3.46 -4.99 -28.56
N ARG A 700 2.49 -4.77 -27.67
CA ARG A 700 1.66 -5.84 -27.07
C ARG A 700 0.55 -6.27 -28.02
N VAL A 701 0.91 -6.51 -29.27
CA VAL A 701 0.03 -6.92 -30.35
C VAL A 701 0.70 -8.06 -31.10
N ASP A 702 -0.06 -9.12 -31.33
CA ASP A 702 0.39 -10.30 -32.08
C ASP A 702 0.94 -9.90 -33.47
N SER A 703 2.07 -10.50 -33.84
CA SER A 703 2.78 -10.18 -35.09
C SER A 703 1.97 -10.44 -36.35
N SER A 704 0.96 -11.32 -36.30
CA SER A 704 0.02 -11.53 -37.40
C SER A 704 -0.85 -10.31 -37.72
N LEU A 705 -0.98 -9.36 -36.79
CA LEU A 705 -1.73 -8.12 -36.94
C LEU A 705 -0.83 -6.92 -37.26
N VAL A 706 0.48 -7.08 -37.34
CA VAL A 706 1.41 -5.97 -37.55
C VAL A 706 2.07 -6.09 -38.91
N THR A 707 2.00 -5.03 -39.71
CA THR A 707 2.68 -4.97 -41.01
C THR A 707 3.42 -3.64 -41.20
N VAL A 708 4.50 -3.67 -41.97
CA VAL A 708 5.34 -2.50 -42.24
C VAL A 708 5.57 -2.32 -43.74
N SER A 709 5.74 -1.08 -44.22
CA SER A 709 5.82 -0.79 -45.66
C SER A 709 7.21 -0.90 -46.29
N GLY A 710 8.29 -1.00 -45.51
CA GLY A 710 9.67 -1.04 -46.02
C GLY A 710 10.56 -1.99 -45.20
N THR A 711 11.05 -3.05 -45.83
CA THR A 711 11.86 -4.11 -45.16
C THR A 711 13.35 -3.77 -45.06
N ASP A 712 13.77 -2.68 -45.68
CA ASP A 712 15.13 -2.12 -45.63
C ASP A 712 15.29 -1.02 -44.58
N VAL A 713 14.19 -0.64 -43.92
CA VAL A 713 14.13 0.40 -42.88
C VAL A 713 13.50 -0.10 -41.59
N PHE A 714 12.85 -1.26 -41.64
CA PHE A 714 12.29 -1.96 -40.48
C PHE A 714 12.68 -3.43 -40.49
N HIS A 715 12.95 -3.96 -39.31
CA HIS A 715 13.00 -5.39 -39.05
C HIS A 715 11.92 -5.75 -38.04
N VAL A 716 11.14 -6.79 -38.31
CA VAL A 716 10.04 -7.25 -37.46
C VAL A 716 10.39 -8.62 -36.89
N SER A 717 10.25 -8.77 -35.58
CA SER A 717 10.44 -10.04 -34.86
C SER A 717 9.34 -10.24 -33.82
N ASP A 718 9.09 -11.49 -33.41
CA ASP A 718 8.15 -11.83 -32.33
C ASP A 718 8.87 -12.33 -31.08
N GLN A 719 8.13 -12.72 -30.03
CA GLN A 719 8.74 -13.18 -28.77
C GLN A 719 9.51 -14.48 -28.94
N ASN A 720 9.08 -15.35 -29.84
CA ASN A 720 9.77 -16.61 -30.09
C ASN A 720 11.08 -16.37 -30.84
N ASP A 721 11.22 -15.27 -31.59
CA ASP A 721 12.50 -14.86 -32.18
C ASP A 721 13.47 -14.32 -31.12
N LEU A 722 12.97 -13.81 -29.99
CA LEU A 722 13.77 -13.21 -28.92
C LEU A 722 14.16 -14.19 -27.81
N LEU A 723 13.22 -15.02 -27.36
CA LEU A 723 13.38 -15.87 -26.17
C LEU A 723 12.83 -17.28 -26.39
N GLU A 724 13.32 -18.22 -25.61
CA GLU A 724 12.78 -19.57 -25.50
C GLU A 724 12.60 -19.95 -24.03
N VAL A 725 11.38 -20.31 -23.64
CA VAL A 725 11.09 -20.91 -22.33
C VAL A 725 11.46 -22.38 -22.40
N THR A 726 12.46 -22.81 -21.63
CA THR A 726 13.04 -24.16 -21.72
C THR A 726 12.44 -25.13 -20.72
N GLY A 727 11.83 -24.64 -19.64
CA GLY A 727 11.09 -25.50 -18.72
C GLY A 727 10.53 -24.78 -17.49
N VAL A 728 9.55 -25.43 -16.88
CA VAL A 728 9.06 -25.12 -15.54
C VAL A 728 9.34 -26.33 -14.67
N ARG A 729 10.05 -26.12 -13.55
CA ARG A 729 10.28 -27.15 -12.53
C ARG A 729 9.41 -26.83 -11.33
N TYR A 730 8.34 -27.60 -11.20
CA TYR A 730 7.40 -27.48 -10.11
C TYR A 730 6.87 -28.86 -9.74
N SER A 731 6.76 -29.13 -8.45
CA SER A 731 6.15 -30.34 -7.92
C SER A 731 5.04 -29.94 -6.96
N SER A 732 3.79 -30.22 -7.30
CA SER A 732 2.69 -29.97 -6.36
C SER A 732 2.85 -30.81 -5.09
N PRO A 733 2.52 -30.27 -3.90
CA PRO A 733 1.99 -28.94 -3.61
C PRO A 733 3.05 -27.97 -3.07
N ASP A 734 4.27 -27.99 -3.61
CA ASP A 734 5.34 -27.11 -3.13
C ASP A 734 4.92 -25.63 -3.26
N GLU A 735 5.35 -24.79 -2.32
CA GLU A 735 5.08 -23.34 -2.34
C GLU A 735 6.04 -22.57 -3.27
N THR A 736 7.02 -23.28 -3.83
CA THR A 736 8.07 -22.72 -4.69
C THR A 736 8.29 -23.57 -5.94
N GLY A 737 8.82 -22.94 -6.98
CA GLY A 737 9.21 -23.58 -8.24
C GLY A 737 10.31 -22.80 -8.94
N GLU A 738 10.73 -23.29 -10.10
CA GLU A 738 11.69 -22.61 -10.98
C GLU A 738 11.16 -22.51 -12.41
N LEU A 739 11.41 -21.36 -13.05
CA LEU A 739 11.18 -21.13 -14.47
C LEU A 739 12.53 -20.91 -15.16
N ASP A 740 12.82 -21.73 -16.17
CA ASP A 740 14.01 -21.63 -17.00
C ASP A 740 13.67 -21.06 -18.39
N PHE A 741 14.48 -20.11 -18.86
CA PHE A 741 14.40 -19.55 -20.22
C PHE A 741 15.78 -19.02 -20.66
N HIS A 742 15.97 -18.74 -21.94
CA HIS A 742 17.16 -18.03 -22.44
C HIS A 742 16.79 -17.09 -23.60
N SER A 743 17.65 -16.10 -23.85
CA SER A 743 17.62 -15.36 -25.11
C SER A 743 18.09 -16.18 -26.28
N LYS A 744 17.65 -15.79 -27.47
CA LYS A 744 18.28 -16.21 -28.72
C LYS A 744 19.42 -15.25 -29.04
N ALA A 745 20.48 -15.81 -29.63
CA ALA A 745 21.64 -15.03 -30.06
C ALA A 745 21.22 -14.00 -31.12
N ASP A 746 21.93 -12.88 -31.17
CA ASP A 746 21.74 -11.83 -32.18
C ASP A 746 20.30 -11.24 -32.21
N ALA A 747 19.56 -11.33 -31.10
CA ALA A 747 18.19 -10.84 -30.99
C ALA A 747 17.98 -9.98 -29.74
N PHE A 748 17.66 -8.70 -29.93
CA PHE A 748 17.30 -7.76 -28.87
C PHE A 748 15.87 -7.24 -29.00
N GLY A 749 15.32 -6.76 -27.87
CA GLY A 749 13.98 -6.19 -27.78
C GLY A 749 13.30 -6.54 -26.47
N ILE A 750 11.97 -6.50 -26.46
CA ILE A 750 11.18 -6.75 -25.25
C ILE A 750 10.28 -7.96 -25.48
N ALA A 751 10.19 -8.83 -24.48
CA ALA A 751 9.24 -9.92 -24.43
C ALA A 751 8.61 -10.01 -23.02
N ASP A 752 7.32 -10.33 -22.97
CA ASP A 752 6.62 -10.60 -21.70
C ASP A 752 6.44 -12.12 -21.59
N ILE A 753 6.65 -12.69 -20.39
CA ILE A 753 6.35 -14.10 -20.10
C ILE A 753 5.17 -14.15 -19.14
N VAL A 754 4.17 -14.98 -19.47
CA VAL A 754 3.00 -15.23 -18.62
C VAL A 754 3.19 -16.58 -17.94
N VAL A 755 3.12 -16.57 -16.61
CA VAL A 755 3.10 -17.76 -15.76
C VAL A 755 1.65 -17.98 -15.32
N THR A 756 1.12 -19.17 -15.60
CA THR A 756 -0.22 -19.60 -15.21
C THR A 756 -0.08 -20.70 -14.17
N VAL A 757 -0.74 -20.52 -13.03
CA VAL A 757 -0.94 -21.55 -12.02
C VAL A 757 -2.39 -21.98 -12.10
N THR A 758 -2.63 -23.29 -12.18
CA THR A 758 -3.94 -23.90 -12.31
C THR A 758 -4.09 -24.97 -11.23
N ASP A 759 -5.11 -24.86 -10.39
CA ASP A 759 -5.53 -25.94 -9.50
C ASP A 759 -6.31 -27.01 -10.28
N ALA A 760 -6.47 -28.18 -9.66
CA ALA A 760 -7.18 -29.31 -10.23
C ALA A 760 -8.67 -29.37 -9.84
N GLY A 761 -9.23 -28.26 -9.35
CA GLY A 761 -10.61 -28.18 -8.87
C GLY A 761 -10.94 -29.09 -7.70
N LEU A 762 -12.20 -29.04 -7.25
CA LEU A 762 -12.69 -29.77 -6.07
C LEU A 762 -12.57 -31.29 -6.21
N ASP A 763 -12.52 -31.83 -7.43
CA ASP A 763 -12.38 -33.26 -7.68
C ASP A 763 -10.93 -33.76 -7.66
N GLY A 764 -9.96 -32.84 -7.65
CA GLY A 764 -8.52 -33.11 -7.66
C GLY A 764 -8.02 -33.71 -8.97
N ILE A 765 -8.76 -33.58 -10.06
CA ILE A 765 -8.43 -34.11 -11.39
C ILE A 765 -8.16 -32.92 -12.34
N PRO A 766 -6.89 -32.65 -12.69
CA PRO A 766 -6.58 -31.51 -13.53
C PRO A 766 -7.07 -31.70 -14.98
N GLY A 767 -7.34 -30.58 -15.64
CA GLY A 767 -7.71 -30.46 -17.05
C GLY A 767 -9.22 -30.55 -17.32
N ASN A 768 -10.05 -30.23 -16.33
CA ASN A 768 -11.51 -30.32 -16.42
C ASN A 768 -12.17 -28.93 -16.32
N SER A 769 -13.46 -28.87 -15.95
CA SER A 769 -14.23 -27.62 -15.93
C SER A 769 -14.29 -26.92 -14.57
N ASP A 770 -13.88 -27.59 -13.49
CA ASP A 770 -13.83 -27.02 -12.15
C ASP A 770 -12.45 -26.46 -11.78
N ASP A 771 -11.41 -26.71 -12.59
CA ASP A 771 -10.13 -26.03 -12.51
C ASP A 771 -10.29 -24.50 -12.54
N VAL A 772 -9.58 -23.82 -11.64
CA VAL A 772 -9.42 -22.36 -11.64
C VAL A 772 -7.95 -22.02 -11.86
N SER A 773 -7.69 -20.82 -12.40
CA SER A 773 -6.32 -20.40 -12.73
C SER A 773 -6.06 -18.95 -12.37
N THR A 774 -4.83 -18.70 -11.94
CA THR A 774 -4.29 -17.37 -11.70
C THR A 774 -3.08 -17.16 -12.61
N GLN A 775 -2.95 -15.93 -13.13
CA GLN A 775 -1.85 -15.54 -14.00
C GLN A 775 -1.05 -14.39 -13.41
N THR A 776 0.26 -14.46 -13.58
CA THR A 776 1.19 -13.37 -13.34
C THR A 776 2.11 -13.23 -14.54
N SER A 777 2.67 -12.04 -14.77
CA SER A 777 3.60 -11.81 -15.86
C SER A 777 4.75 -10.94 -15.42
N PHE A 778 5.86 -11.08 -16.12
CA PHE A 778 7.02 -10.21 -15.99
C PHE A 778 7.59 -9.93 -17.37
N THR A 779 8.29 -8.80 -17.49
CA THR A 779 9.00 -8.42 -18.71
C THR A 779 10.43 -8.91 -18.66
N VAL A 780 10.88 -9.43 -19.79
CA VAL A 780 12.29 -9.63 -20.12
C VAL A 780 12.74 -8.56 -21.13
N PHE A 781 13.77 -7.80 -20.76
CA PHE A 781 14.45 -6.85 -21.62
C PHE A 781 15.73 -7.49 -22.15
N VAL A 782 15.78 -7.76 -23.46
CA VAL A 782 16.94 -8.32 -24.13
C VAL A 782 17.71 -7.18 -24.79
N THR A 783 18.91 -6.91 -24.32
CA THR A 783 19.72 -5.75 -24.73
C THR A 783 20.94 -6.18 -25.53
N PRO A 784 21.43 -5.35 -26.48
CA PRO A 784 22.64 -5.69 -27.22
C PRO A 784 23.89 -5.75 -26.34
N ASP A 785 24.91 -6.48 -26.79
CA ASP A 785 26.13 -6.70 -26.01
C ASP A 785 26.94 -5.41 -25.80
N VAL A 786 27.64 -5.34 -24.67
CA VAL A 786 28.48 -4.18 -24.30
C VAL A 786 29.87 -4.36 -24.91
N LEU A 787 30.15 -3.61 -25.98
CA LEU A 787 31.41 -3.70 -26.73
C LEU A 787 32.66 -3.17 -25.96
N SER A 788 32.55 -2.85 -24.66
CA SER A 788 33.67 -2.28 -23.89
C SER A 788 33.66 -2.66 -22.41
N THR A 789 34.71 -3.36 -21.98
CA THR A 789 35.07 -3.56 -20.57
C THR A 789 35.85 -2.37 -19.98
N ASP A 790 35.92 -1.22 -20.67
CA ASP A 790 36.60 -0.03 -20.15
C ASP A 790 35.71 0.70 -19.13
N PRO A 791 36.08 0.71 -17.82
CA PRO A 791 35.29 1.37 -16.78
C PRO A 791 35.24 2.91 -16.91
N ALA A 792 35.96 3.51 -17.85
CA ALA A 792 35.94 4.94 -18.13
C ALA A 792 34.97 5.36 -19.25
N MET A 793 34.38 4.42 -19.98
CA MET A 793 33.39 4.68 -21.03
C MET A 793 31.99 4.33 -20.54
N THR A 794 30.99 5.14 -20.88
CA THR A 794 29.58 4.69 -20.85
C THR A 794 29.48 3.42 -21.70
N PRO A 795 28.87 2.33 -21.20
CA PRO A 795 28.77 1.09 -21.96
C PRO A 795 28.01 1.37 -23.25
N THR A 796 28.72 1.34 -24.38
CA THR A 796 28.12 1.41 -25.71
C THR A 796 27.72 0.00 -26.12
N ARG A 797 26.44 -0.19 -26.45
CA ARG A 797 25.87 -1.46 -26.90
C ARG A 797 25.81 -1.48 -28.42
N ASN A 798 26.49 -2.44 -29.06
CA ASN A 798 26.63 -2.50 -30.53
C ASN A 798 27.33 -3.79 -30.95
N ASP A 799 26.87 -4.45 -32.00
CA ASP A 799 27.53 -5.63 -32.55
C ASP A 799 28.59 -5.30 -33.60
N ALA A 800 29.53 -6.23 -33.81
CA ALA A 800 30.58 -6.02 -34.79
C ALA A 800 30.06 -6.19 -36.23
N PRO A 801 30.41 -5.30 -37.17
CA PRO A 801 30.07 -5.49 -38.57
C PRO A 801 30.80 -6.69 -39.16
N THR A 802 30.17 -7.35 -40.13
CA THR A 802 30.73 -8.53 -40.79
C THR A 802 31.31 -8.20 -42.16
N LEU A 803 32.32 -8.96 -42.58
CA LEU A 803 32.89 -8.97 -43.94
C LEU A 803 33.44 -10.37 -44.21
N ASN A 804 33.03 -11.02 -45.31
CA ASN A 804 33.59 -12.33 -45.65
C ASN A 804 35.11 -12.25 -45.87
N PRO A 805 35.87 -13.30 -45.50
CA PRO A 805 37.30 -13.35 -45.78
C PRO A 805 37.62 -13.07 -47.25
N ILE A 806 38.53 -12.12 -47.49
CA ILE A 806 39.00 -11.77 -48.83
C ILE A 806 40.25 -12.61 -49.14
N GLY A 807 40.22 -13.36 -50.24
CA GLY A 807 41.37 -14.15 -50.68
C GLY A 807 42.44 -13.30 -51.36
N ASN A 808 43.70 -13.74 -51.28
CA ASN A 808 44.81 -13.16 -52.03
C ASN A 808 44.58 -13.29 -53.54
N ILE A 809 44.97 -12.27 -54.31
CA ILE A 809 44.96 -12.31 -55.77
C ILE A 809 46.39 -12.26 -56.32
N SER A 810 46.62 -12.92 -57.45
CA SER A 810 47.88 -12.84 -58.20
C SER A 810 47.60 -12.30 -59.59
N VAL A 811 48.29 -11.22 -59.96
CA VAL A 811 48.08 -10.51 -61.21
C VAL A 811 49.42 -10.32 -61.92
N GLY A 812 49.40 -10.25 -63.25
CA GLY A 812 50.62 -9.98 -64.03
C GLY A 812 50.99 -8.50 -63.95
N GLU A 813 52.27 -8.19 -64.03
CA GLU A 813 52.70 -6.81 -64.33
C GLU A 813 52.09 -6.37 -65.68
N ASP A 814 51.80 -5.07 -65.81
CA ASP A 814 51.16 -4.46 -66.98
C ASP A 814 49.76 -5.00 -67.34
N THR A 815 49.16 -5.79 -66.47
CA THR A 815 47.74 -6.09 -66.58
C THR A 815 46.92 -4.85 -66.18
N GLY A 816 45.74 -4.70 -66.80
CA GLY A 816 44.87 -3.54 -66.55
C GLY A 816 44.25 -3.54 -65.15
N GLU A 817 43.15 -2.81 -65.00
CA GLU A 817 42.39 -2.75 -63.75
C GLU A 817 41.89 -4.14 -63.32
N HIS A 818 41.99 -4.44 -62.02
CA HIS A 818 41.51 -5.67 -61.41
C HIS A 818 40.37 -5.40 -60.46
N SER A 819 39.44 -6.35 -60.37
CA SER A 819 38.32 -6.30 -59.44
C SER A 819 38.52 -7.29 -58.30
N VAL A 820 38.25 -6.84 -57.07
CA VAL A 820 38.15 -7.69 -55.87
C VAL A 820 36.70 -7.69 -55.43
N ASN A 821 36.06 -8.86 -55.43
CA ASN A 821 34.68 -9.00 -55.01
C ASN A 821 34.60 -9.02 -53.48
N LEU A 822 33.84 -8.10 -52.91
CA LEU A 822 33.49 -8.08 -51.49
C LEU A 822 32.10 -8.72 -51.31
N ALA A 823 31.94 -9.53 -50.26
CA ALA A 823 30.69 -10.21 -49.95
C ALA A 823 30.52 -10.31 -48.43
N GLY A 824 29.29 -10.60 -47.98
CA GLY A 824 28.99 -10.77 -46.54
C GLY A 824 29.25 -9.50 -45.73
N ILE A 825 28.92 -8.33 -46.29
CA ILE A 825 28.98 -7.06 -45.57
C ILE A 825 27.65 -6.86 -44.88
N THR A 826 27.62 -6.89 -43.54
CA THR A 826 26.44 -6.56 -42.72
C THR A 826 26.84 -5.63 -41.58
N ALA A 827 25.89 -4.86 -41.05
CA ALA A 827 26.13 -3.99 -39.89
C ALA A 827 26.34 -4.80 -38.60
N GLY A 828 25.72 -5.98 -38.58
CA GLY A 828 25.75 -6.97 -37.51
C GLY A 828 24.57 -7.92 -37.79
N PRO A 829 23.80 -8.29 -36.75
CA PRO A 829 22.50 -8.94 -36.85
C PRO A 829 21.47 -8.21 -37.73
N LEU A 830 20.39 -8.90 -38.15
CA LEU A 830 19.39 -8.37 -39.09
C LEU A 830 18.56 -7.18 -38.56
N ASN A 831 18.49 -7.04 -37.24
CA ASN A 831 17.83 -5.96 -36.51
C ASN A 831 18.76 -4.74 -36.27
N GLU A 832 20.05 -4.83 -36.62
CA GLU A 832 20.95 -3.68 -36.71
C GLU A 832 20.88 -3.03 -38.11
N LEU A 833 20.15 -1.92 -38.19
CA LEU A 833 19.83 -1.23 -39.45
C LEU A 833 20.75 -0.02 -39.72
N ASP A 834 21.99 -0.09 -39.25
CA ASP A 834 22.96 0.99 -39.30
C ASP A 834 23.69 1.12 -40.64
N ASP A 835 24.11 2.35 -40.96
CA ASP A 835 24.90 2.63 -42.15
C ASP A 835 26.37 2.25 -41.93
N LEU A 836 26.96 1.54 -42.90
CA LEU A 836 28.36 1.12 -42.83
C LEU A 836 29.30 2.04 -43.60
N ARG A 837 30.50 2.23 -43.05
CA ARG A 837 31.62 2.88 -43.74
C ARG A 837 32.72 1.88 -44.07
N VAL A 838 32.96 1.67 -45.37
CA VAL A 838 34.10 0.88 -45.86
C VAL A 838 35.21 1.82 -46.33
N THR A 839 36.44 1.60 -45.85
CA THR A 839 37.63 2.33 -46.31
C THR A 839 38.68 1.33 -46.77
N ALA A 840 39.24 1.52 -47.96
CA ALA A 840 40.38 0.74 -48.45
C ALA A 840 41.62 1.65 -48.50
N ARG A 841 42.77 1.13 -48.08
CA ARG A 841 44.07 1.78 -48.17
C ARG A 841 45.05 0.84 -48.86
N LEU A 842 45.94 1.40 -49.68
CA LEU A 842 47.15 0.72 -50.13
C LEU A 842 48.21 0.84 -49.03
N ASP A 843 48.72 -0.28 -48.55
CA ASP A 843 49.84 -0.28 -47.62
C ASP A 843 51.14 0.02 -48.36
N ASP A 844 51.99 0.82 -47.72
CA ASP A 844 53.28 1.22 -48.26
C ASP A 844 54.27 0.05 -48.13
N LEU A 845 54.34 -0.79 -49.16
CA LEU A 845 55.34 -1.84 -49.31
C LEU A 845 56.50 -1.32 -50.15
N ARG A 846 57.73 -1.44 -49.63
CA ARG A 846 58.93 -1.14 -50.41
C ARG A 846 59.41 -2.40 -51.12
N VAL A 847 59.51 -2.32 -52.45
CA VAL A 847 60.10 -3.38 -53.27
C VAL A 847 61.55 -3.01 -53.57
N LEU A 848 62.47 -3.92 -53.23
CA LEU A 848 63.89 -3.82 -53.53
C LEU A 848 64.25 -4.81 -54.63
N ASP A 849 64.52 -4.34 -55.83
CA ASP A 849 65.13 -5.15 -56.88
C ASP A 849 66.60 -5.41 -56.54
N VAL A 850 67.09 -6.64 -56.73
CA VAL A 850 68.49 -6.99 -56.45
C VAL A 850 69.17 -7.54 -57.71
N ALA A 851 70.41 -7.09 -57.94
CA ALA A 851 71.25 -7.61 -59.00
C ALA A 851 71.86 -8.99 -58.67
N ILE A 852 72.56 -9.59 -59.64
CA ILE A 852 73.31 -10.84 -59.45
C ILE A 852 74.41 -10.66 -58.39
N GLY A 853 74.85 -11.75 -57.77
CA GLY A 853 75.81 -11.72 -56.67
C GLY A 853 77.09 -10.93 -56.96
N ALA A 854 77.65 -11.07 -58.16
CA ALA A 854 78.84 -10.33 -58.58
C ALA A 854 78.69 -8.79 -58.54
N ASN A 855 77.46 -8.27 -58.65
CA ASN A 855 77.18 -6.84 -58.72
C ASN A 855 76.77 -6.23 -57.38
N VAL A 856 76.35 -7.04 -56.40
CA VAL A 856 75.94 -6.55 -55.09
C VAL A 856 77.07 -6.64 -54.05
N ILE A 857 78.08 -7.50 -54.24
CA ILE A 857 79.20 -7.65 -53.28
C ILE A 857 79.92 -6.30 -53.08
N GLY A 858 80.06 -5.90 -51.81
CA GLY A 858 80.65 -4.62 -51.40
C GLY A 858 79.61 -3.51 -51.18
N GLU A 859 78.38 -3.69 -51.65
CA GLU A 859 77.33 -2.68 -51.47
C GLU A 859 76.67 -2.76 -50.09
N THR A 860 76.09 -1.63 -49.66
CA THR A 860 75.36 -1.55 -48.40
C THR A 860 73.89 -1.20 -48.57
N LEU A 861 73.05 -1.96 -47.88
CA LEU A 861 71.61 -1.78 -47.76
C LEU A 861 71.32 -1.26 -46.35
N THR A 862 70.71 -0.10 -46.23
CA THR A 862 70.26 0.46 -44.95
C THR A 862 68.75 0.44 -44.87
N VAL A 863 68.23 -0.18 -43.82
CA VAL A 863 66.79 -0.38 -43.60
C VAL A 863 66.37 0.35 -42.32
N GLY A 864 65.49 1.35 -42.44
CA GLY A 864 64.98 2.16 -41.33
C GLY A 864 65.61 3.56 -41.22
N THR A 865 64.95 4.45 -40.47
CA THR A 865 65.35 5.84 -40.19
C THR A 865 65.56 6.12 -38.71
N THR A 866 64.80 5.49 -37.82
CA THR A 866 64.85 5.82 -36.37
C THR A 866 65.83 4.93 -35.61
N ALA A 867 66.27 3.82 -36.19
CA ALA A 867 67.41 2.99 -35.78
C ALA A 867 67.87 2.10 -36.96
N PRO A 868 68.60 2.65 -37.93
CA PRO A 868 68.89 1.95 -39.19
C PRO A 868 69.69 0.68 -38.97
N VAL A 869 69.22 -0.43 -39.54
CA VAL A 869 70.00 -1.66 -39.66
C VAL A 869 70.74 -1.62 -40.99
N ILE A 870 72.05 -1.75 -40.93
CA ILE A 870 72.93 -1.71 -42.10
C ILE A 870 73.37 -3.13 -42.42
N PHE A 871 73.17 -3.52 -43.66
CA PHE A 871 73.61 -4.78 -44.23
C PHE A 871 74.68 -4.52 -45.28
N THR A 872 75.80 -5.24 -45.20
CA THR A 872 76.83 -5.22 -46.24
C THR A 872 76.82 -6.55 -46.99
N TYR A 873 76.74 -6.51 -48.32
CA TYR A 873 76.87 -7.71 -49.13
C TYR A 873 78.34 -8.14 -49.19
N VAL A 874 78.64 -9.39 -48.85
CA VAL A 874 79.99 -9.95 -48.82
C VAL A 874 80.07 -11.25 -49.60
N ASP A 875 81.26 -11.57 -50.11
CA ASP A 875 81.48 -12.86 -50.78
C ASP A 875 81.36 -14.01 -49.76
N GLU A 876 80.42 -14.93 -49.99
CA GLU A 876 80.13 -16.05 -49.09
C GLU A 876 81.27 -17.08 -49.00
N SER A 877 82.28 -17.01 -49.87
CA SER A 877 83.51 -17.79 -49.72
C SER A 877 84.34 -17.37 -48.50
N GLY A 878 84.06 -16.20 -47.92
CA GLY A 878 84.61 -15.69 -46.67
C GLY A 878 83.72 -15.96 -45.44
N THR A 879 84.17 -15.51 -44.26
CA THR A 879 83.36 -15.55 -43.04
C THR A 879 82.30 -14.46 -43.09
N VAL A 880 81.01 -14.83 -43.06
CA VAL A 880 79.87 -13.91 -43.00
C VAL A 880 79.54 -13.58 -41.54
N ASN A 881 79.59 -12.31 -41.16
CA ASN A 881 79.33 -11.82 -39.81
C ASN A 881 77.88 -11.33 -39.64
N VAL A 882 77.48 -11.08 -38.39
CA VAL A 882 76.19 -10.46 -38.08
C VAL A 882 76.14 -9.05 -38.68
N GLY A 883 75.11 -8.77 -39.48
CA GLY A 883 74.99 -7.53 -40.26
C GLY A 883 75.57 -7.61 -41.68
N GLU A 884 75.96 -8.80 -42.14
CA GLU A 884 76.41 -9.04 -43.51
C GLU A 884 75.46 -9.99 -44.26
N ILE A 885 75.34 -9.82 -45.57
CA ILE A 885 74.59 -10.69 -46.48
C ILE A 885 75.61 -11.44 -47.33
N GLY A 886 75.88 -12.70 -46.98
CA GLY A 886 76.80 -13.54 -47.74
C GLY A 886 76.17 -13.98 -49.07
N VAL A 887 76.77 -13.60 -50.19
CA VAL A 887 76.35 -14.00 -51.55
C VAL A 887 77.55 -14.50 -52.36
N ALA A 888 77.34 -15.46 -53.27
CA ALA A 888 78.38 -15.88 -54.22
C ALA A 888 78.34 -15.01 -55.49
N PRO A 889 79.47 -14.76 -56.16
CA PRO A 889 79.47 -14.05 -57.45
C PRO A 889 78.58 -14.69 -58.53
N THR A 890 78.30 -15.99 -58.42
CA THR A 890 77.41 -16.75 -59.32
C THR A 890 75.94 -16.78 -58.89
N ASP A 891 75.59 -16.17 -57.76
CA ASP A 891 74.20 -16.13 -57.30
C ASP A 891 73.32 -15.37 -58.29
N SER A 892 72.21 -16.01 -58.66
CA SER A 892 71.15 -15.36 -59.43
C SER A 892 70.49 -14.26 -58.61
N THR A 893 69.80 -13.32 -59.27
CA THR A 893 68.99 -12.29 -58.59
C THR A 893 67.99 -12.89 -57.59
N TYR A 894 67.39 -14.03 -57.92
CA TYR A 894 66.51 -14.77 -57.01
C TYR A 894 67.23 -15.30 -55.77
N THR A 895 68.43 -15.86 -55.93
CA THR A 895 69.23 -16.35 -54.81
C THR A 895 69.68 -15.20 -53.90
N VAL A 896 70.09 -14.07 -54.50
CA VAL A 896 70.42 -12.85 -53.76
C VAL A 896 69.20 -12.36 -52.98
N ALA A 897 68.02 -12.29 -53.60
CA ALA A 897 66.79 -11.84 -52.94
C ALA A 897 66.44 -12.70 -51.71
N ILE A 898 66.54 -14.03 -51.83
CA ILE A 898 66.31 -14.96 -50.69
C ILE A 898 67.27 -14.66 -49.55
N LYS A 899 68.57 -14.51 -49.85
CA LYS A 899 69.60 -14.27 -48.84
C LYS A 899 69.43 -12.90 -48.18
N THR A 900 69.06 -11.88 -48.94
CA THR A 900 68.72 -10.55 -48.45
C THR A 900 67.51 -10.58 -47.52
N ALA A 901 66.41 -11.24 -47.91
CA ALA A 901 65.23 -11.36 -47.07
C ALA A 901 65.52 -12.13 -45.77
N ALA A 902 66.29 -13.22 -45.85
CA ALA A 902 66.69 -13.99 -44.69
C ALA A 902 67.55 -13.17 -43.71
N ALA A 903 68.48 -12.35 -44.22
CA ALA A 903 69.33 -11.49 -43.39
C ALA A 903 68.52 -10.38 -42.70
N ILE A 904 67.57 -9.76 -43.41
CA ILE A 904 66.66 -8.77 -42.83
C ILE A 904 65.81 -9.41 -41.73
N ASN A 905 65.21 -10.58 -42.01
CA ASN A 905 64.37 -11.31 -41.05
C ASN A 905 65.12 -11.82 -39.83
N GLY A 906 66.42 -12.11 -39.97
CA GLY A 906 67.31 -12.51 -38.89
C GLY A 906 67.85 -11.35 -38.04
N SER A 907 67.50 -10.11 -38.38
CA SER A 907 67.96 -8.91 -37.66
C SER A 907 66.97 -8.45 -36.58
N ALA A 908 67.27 -7.33 -35.92
CA ALA A 908 66.37 -6.70 -34.95
C ALA A 908 65.04 -6.19 -35.56
N LEU A 909 64.92 -6.20 -36.89
CA LEU A 909 63.70 -5.81 -37.60
C LEU A 909 62.61 -6.90 -37.59
N GLY A 910 62.96 -8.16 -37.29
CA GLY A 910 62.03 -9.28 -37.32
C GLY A 910 61.57 -9.67 -38.73
N ASN A 911 60.56 -10.52 -38.85
CA ASN A 911 60.09 -11.10 -40.13
C ASN A 911 59.33 -10.08 -41.00
N VAL A 912 60.04 -9.08 -41.55
CA VAL A 912 59.48 -7.97 -42.34
C VAL A 912 59.81 -8.04 -43.83
N ALA A 913 60.65 -8.99 -44.26
CA ALA A 913 61.11 -9.12 -45.65
C ALA A 913 60.67 -10.43 -46.29
N THR A 914 60.13 -10.36 -47.51
CA THR A 914 59.77 -11.53 -48.32
C THR A 914 60.44 -11.43 -49.68
N ALA A 915 61.24 -12.45 -50.04
CA ALA A 915 61.84 -12.55 -51.36
C ALA A 915 60.83 -13.10 -52.38
N SER A 916 60.77 -12.50 -53.57
CA SER A 916 59.98 -12.98 -54.70
C SER A 916 60.70 -12.60 -55.99
N ALA A 917 60.91 -13.59 -56.88
CA ALA A 917 61.67 -13.39 -58.12
C ALA A 917 62.99 -12.62 -57.87
N ASN A 918 63.27 -11.55 -58.60
CA ASN A 918 64.49 -10.75 -58.47
C ASN A 918 64.40 -9.65 -57.40
N TYR A 919 63.39 -9.65 -56.53
CA TYR A 919 63.17 -8.58 -55.58
C TYR A 919 62.84 -9.05 -54.15
N VAL A 920 62.94 -8.11 -53.21
CA VAL A 920 62.59 -8.28 -51.80
C VAL A 920 61.53 -7.24 -51.45
N ALA A 921 60.34 -7.70 -51.06
CA ALA A 921 59.33 -6.83 -50.48
C ALA A 921 59.61 -6.65 -48.99
N ILE A 922 59.74 -5.40 -48.53
CA ILE A 922 60.05 -5.03 -47.15
C ILE A 922 58.86 -4.24 -46.59
N ALA A 923 58.19 -4.82 -45.60
CA ALA A 923 57.00 -4.26 -44.95
C ALA A 923 57.39 -3.36 -43.77
N ILE A 924 57.90 -2.16 -44.07
CA ILE A 924 58.21 -1.12 -43.07
C ILE A 924 57.76 0.26 -43.56
N ASP A 925 57.33 1.12 -42.62
CA ASP A 925 56.91 2.50 -42.87
C ASP A 925 58.11 3.48 -43.02
N GLU A 926 59.35 3.00 -42.80
CA GLU A 926 60.57 3.81 -42.80
C GLU A 926 61.34 3.76 -44.15
N ALA A 927 62.34 4.64 -44.30
CA ALA A 927 63.16 4.68 -45.52
C ALA A 927 64.07 3.46 -45.69
N VAL A 928 64.24 3.02 -46.93
CA VAL A 928 65.29 2.08 -47.36
C VAL A 928 66.25 2.84 -48.27
N THR A 929 67.55 2.79 -47.98
CA THR A 929 68.58 3.56 -48.70
C THR A 929 69.80 2.71 -49.04
N PHE A 930 70.50 3.08 -50.12
CA PHE A 930 71.65 2.36 -50.67
C PHE A 930 72.87 3.26 -50.76
N THR A 931 74.04 2.70 -50.48
CA THR A 931 75.31 3.35 -50.81
C THR A 931 76.03 2.52 -51.86
N ASN A 932 76.10 3.06 -53.08
CA ASN A 932 76.81 2.46 -54.20
C ASN A 932 78.31 2.80 -54.11
N THR A 933 79.15 1.79 -53.95
CA THR A 933 80.61 1.95 -53.85
C THR A 933 81.35 1.52 -55.12
N ASN A 934 80.71 0.76 -56.02
CA ASN A 934 81.35 0.15 -57.19
C ASN A 934 80.98 0.80 -58.55
N GLY A 935 80.05 1.76 -58.59
CA GLY A 935 79.70 2.53 -59.79
C GLY A 935 78.83 1.80 -60.81
N HIS A 936 78.24 0.66 -60.44
CA HIS A 936 77.24 -0.08 -61.24
C HIS A 936 75.84 0.13 -60.66
N ASP A 937 74.79 0.28 -61.47
CA ASP A 937 73.40 0.25 -60.97
C ASP A 937 73.08 -1.17 -60.51
N SER A 938 73.16 -1.40 -59.19
CA SER A 938 73.05 -2.71 -58.56
C SER A 938 71.73 -2.95 -57.81
N PHE A 939 70.88 -1.93 -57.68
CA PHE A 939 69.59 -1.94 -56.99
C PHE A 939 68.59 -1.01 -57.65
#